data_AF-A0A388LZK4-F1
#
_entry.id   AF-A0A388LZK4-F1
#
_cell.length_a   1.000
_cell.length_b   1.000
_cell.length_c   1.000
_cell.angle_alpha   90.00
_cell.angle_beta   90.00
_cell.angle_gamma   90.00
#
_symmetry.space_group_name_H-M   'P 1'
#
loop_
_entity.id
_entity.type
_entity.pdbx_description
1 polymer ?
#
loop_
_entity_poly.entity_id
_entity_poly.type
_entity_poly.pdbx_seq_one_letter_code
_entity_poly.pdbx_strand_id
1 'polypeptide(L)'
;MEGRQERLENMLNLLQMCEKALANYLETKRRAFPRFYFVSPSDLLDILSKGSNNPHAILKHLAKCFDNLHNLEFMPDVNYRRKESRASRRISMSQDTGGQEKKPEKKSSISEQPKEVGKTKIAIGMYSGEGEYVPWHDSFNCTGAVEVWLAGLLEAARNALRWLLKEAYAGYYEKSREKWIFDHCAQIVIVVTRIVYTQDVFQCFEQLEDGNETALKDFYKKCQEQLDELVKLILGELTKGDRKKIITLCTIDTHARDVVQKLIDEKVDAASAFQWQSQLRYSLDENTKLCKSNICDFEFHYAYEYVGNCGCLVITPLTDRCYITLTQAQRLVLGGAPAGPAGTGKTETVKDLGRAMGVMVFVFNCSDQLDYKSMGQMFKGLSQTGTWGCFDEFNRIPVEVLSVISTQLKMVLDALRARKERFVFEDDEIPLVKSTCTFVTMNPGYAGRTELPESVKALFRPVSMVVPDFHLIAEIMLLSEGFQTSKLLSRKFIILYSLCQDLLSKQHHYDWKLRAIKTTLNVAGGMKRDALNVTEDKVLLRALRDFNMGKLIYDDVEIFLGLLNDLFPKTLQLVPRVVDTRFEEDVKKATREQKLQPEAKFLLKVTQLRELLEVRWSVFILGSAGCGKSTVWKVLAKAQGLHGEKTVYRPINPKAVTRNELYGCLHPTTREWKEGLISTTFRDFAWYMHNVPHQWIVFDGDIDAEWIESMNTVMDDNKILTLASNERIPLTPTMRLLFEVYTMRQASPATVSRGGVIYLNKDDIGWEPFIETWIEKRGDKNEQGILLELFSRYMKKSLEHVIRAHKQVTHLTEINMVSTVCYIFESLLSKVGHVKYQLSSGTDNASKKLYELLFVFSCLWGLGGALLTDKTKDHRLEFSNWWKLEWRQIPFPDKGYVFDYYVNTETVEMAPWAEKVDRSAPLDDGLGNIFVPTVDTTRLMFLLNGLVDLKRPVMFVGNAGTGKTCMMRDKLRSLDPESMVFTSINLNYYTSADQLQKIMETPLEKKSGSRYGPTAGRRLIYFLDDLNMPAVDKYNTQPAIELVRQSIDYNGWFDKQKVVMKEILSTQYLACMNPTAGSFTINPRMQRHFATFAVQMPARDTLLSIFSAVVIAHFAQMDPDTMKLGPRVAAATVEIYEQVANTFLPTAIKFHYQFNLRDMANITQGVCRSMPEFYTTPVKISRLWIHECERVFADRMMVLADHGRFMEILSQIRKKHFEEVCVVVNT
;
A
#
# COMPACT_ATOMS: atom_id res chain seq x y z
N MET A 1 35.25 34.11 -7.28
CA MET A 1 34.48 33.23 -6.35
C MET A 1 35.35 32.72 -5.19
N GLU A 2 36.44 33.41 -4.84
CA GLU A 2 37.32 33.03 -3.72
C GLU A 2 36.74 33.50 -2.37
N GLY A 3 37.02 32.77 -1.28
CA GLY A 3 36.59 33.09 0.09
C GLY A 3 35.19 32.62 0.50
N ARG A 4 34.36 32.10 -0.42
CA ARG A 4 33.03 31.56 -0.07
C ARG A 4 33.10 30.21 0.64
N GLN A 5 34.05 29.35 0.28
CA GLN A 5 34.22 28.04 0.91
C GLN A 5 34.58 28.21 2.40
N GLU A 6 35.57 29.04 2.70
CA GLU A 6 35.98 29.34 4.08
C GLU A 6 34.85 29.99 4.89
N ARG A 7 34.06 30.87 4.27
CA ARG A 7 32.86 31.43 4.91
C ARG A 7 31.78 30.38 5.17
N LEU A 8 31.58 29.42 4.25
CA LEU A 8 30.64 28.31 4.43
C LEU A 8 31.10 27.34 5.51
N GLU A 9 32.40 27.01 5.56
CA GLU A 9 33.00 26.18 6.61
C GLU A 9 32.88 26.84 7.99
N ASN A 10 33.13 28.15 8.07
CA ASN A 10 32.90 28.91 9.31
C ASN A 10 31.43 28.95 9.72
N MET A 11 30.49 29.11 8.78
CA MET A 11 29.05 29.04 9.07
C MET A 11 28.64 27.63 9.51
N LEU A 12 29.21 26.57 8.93
CA LEU A 12 28.96 25.19 9.33
C LEU A 12 29.47 24.92 10.76
N ASN A 13 30.66 25.41 11.11
CA ASN A 13 31.20 25.29 12.46
C ASN A 13 30.34 26.02 13.49
N LEU A 14 29.88 27.24 13.18
CA LEU A 14 28.96 27.99 14.03
C LEU A 14 27.61 27.26 14.19
N LEU A 15 27.10 26.66 13.10
CA LEU A 15 25.87 25.87 13.14
C LEU A 15 26.02 24.66 14.08
N GLN A 16 27.11 23.90 13.97
CA GLN A 16 27.41 22.76 14.86
C GLN A 16 27.52 23.17 16.33
N MET A 17 28.13 24.34 16.62
CA MET A 17 28.19 24.87 17.99
C MET A 17 26.79 25.20 18.53
N CYS A 18 25.95 25.86 17.73
CA CYS A 18 24.57 26.17 18.10
C CYS A 18 23.74 24.90 18.33
N GLU A 19 23.88 23.88 17.49
CA GLU A 19 23.20 22.59 17.63
C GLU A 19 23.59 21.86 18.92
N LYS A 20 24.89 21.85 19.26
CA LYS A 20 25.38 21.25 20.50
C LYS A 20 24.85 21.99 21.73
N ALA A 21 24.85 23.33 21.70
CA ALA A 21 24.28 24.13 22.78
C ALA A 21 22.77 23.88 22.95
N LEU A 22 22.04 23.78 21.84
CA LEU A 22 20.61 23.47 21.83
C LEU A 22 20.35 22.07 22.41
N ALA A 23 21.13 21.06 22.01
CA ALA A 23 20.99 19.70 22.53
C ALA A 23 21.20 19.64 24.05
N ASN A 24 22.22 20.33 24.58
CA ASN A 24 22.48 20.43 26.02
C ASN A 24 21.34 21.14 26.77
N TYR A 25 20.80 22.22 26.18
CA TYR A 25 19.64 22.92 26.74
C TYR A 25 18.40 22.01 26.81
N LEU A 26 18.10 21.30 25.72
CA LEU A 26 16.97 20.36 25.67
C LEU A 26 17.12 19.23 26.69
N GLU A 27 18.33 18.70 26.88
CA GLU A 27 18.59 17.66 27.87
C GLU A 27 18.36 18.16 29.31
N THR A 28 18.76 19.40 29.60
CA THR A 28 18.47 20.05 30.90
C THR A 28 16.97 20.14 31.16
N LYS A 29 16.17 20.44 30.12
CA LYS A 29 14.71 20.49 30.20
C LYS A 29 14.08 19.11 30.35
N ARG A 30 14.62 18.08 29.69
CA ARG A 30 14.17 16.69 29.87
C ARG A 30 14.38 16.19 31.30
N ARG A 31 15.50 16.56 31.93
CA ARG A 31 15.75 16.23 33.34
C ARG A 31 14.76 16.92 34.29
N ALA A 32 14.38 18.17 33.98
CA ALA A 32 13.42 18.90 34.78
C ALA A 32 11.99 18.31 34.71
N PHE A 33 11.58 17.82 33.54
CA PHE A 33 10.32 17.09 33.36
C PHE A 33 10.54 15.81 32.53
N PRO A 34 10.74 14.65 33.19
CA PRO A 34 11.17 13.41 32.53
C PRO A 34 10.21 12.85 31.46
N ARG A 35 8.95 13.28 31.41
CA ARG A 35 8.05 12.89 30.31
C ARG A 35 8.49 13.48 28.95
N PHE A 36 9.34 14.50 28.93
CA PHE A 36 9.93 15.02 27.69
C PHE A 36 10.92 14.07 27.00
N TYR A 37 11.38 13.00 27.66
CA TYR A 37 12.14 11.93 26.99
C TYR A 37 11.32 11.20 25.92
N PHE A 38 9.98 11.27 25.98
CA PHE A 38 9.08 10.62 25.03
C PHE A 38 8.56 11.54 23.93
N VAL A 39 8.99 12.80 23.93
CA VAL A 39 8.55 13.84 22.98
C VAL A 39 9.67 14.13 21.98
N SER A 40 9.30 14.38 20.73
CA SER A 40 10.27 14.72 19.67
C SER A 40 10.98 16.05 19.98
N PRO A 41 12.23 16.26 19.54
CA PRO A 41 12.94 17.53 19.75
C PRO A 41 12.21 18.76 19.19
N SER A 42 11.54 18.63 18.04
CA SER A 42 10.79 19.72 17.41
C SER A 42 9.55 20.10 18.22
N ASP A 43 8.80 19.12 18.71
CA ASP A 43 7.66 19.35 19.60
C ASP A 43 8.11 19.96 20.93
N LEU A 44 9.22 19.46 21.49
CA LEU A 44 9.78 19.98 22.73
C LEU A 44 10.16 21.46 22.60
N LEU A 45 10.76 21.87 21.48
CA LEU A 45 11.05 23.28 21.20
C LEU A 45 9.78 24.12 21.07
N ASP A 46 8.72 23.60 20.43
CA ASP A 46 7.44 24.29 20.33
C ASP A 46 6.76 24.45 21.71
N ILE A 47 6.85 23.43 22.57
CA ILE A 47 6.35 23.46 23.95
C ILE A 47 7.12 24.50 24.77
N LEU A 48 8.45 24.48 24.73
CA LEU A 48 9.31 25.37 25.53
C LEU A 48 9.20 26.84 25.06
N SER A 49 9.09 27.07 23.76
CA SER A 49 8.98 28.43 23.19
C SER A 49 7.64 29.10 23.49
N LYS A 50 6.53 28.34 23.47
CA LYS A 50 5.17 28.90 23.62
C LYS A 50 4.59 28.75 25.00
N GLY A 51 4.89 27.64 25.69
CA GLY A 51 4.14 27.23 26.89
C GLY A 51 4.35 28.14 28.10
N SER A 52 5.49 28.83 28.21
CA SER A 52 5.77 29.70 29.36
C SER A 52 4.86 30.94 29.35
N ASN A 53 4.54 31.43 28.14
CA ASN A 53 3.75 32.64 27.96
C ASN A 53 2.28 32.34 27.70
N ASN A 54 1.97 31.29 26.95
CA ASN A 54 0.62 30.95 26.50
C ASN A 54 0.31 29.45 26.69
N PRO A 55 -0.29 29.06 27.83
CA PRO A 55 -0.73 27.68 28.08
C PRO A 55 -1.75 27.16 27.06
N HIS A 56 -2.49 28.04 26.36
CA HIS A 56 -3.45 27.61 25.33
C HIS A 56 -2.75 27.09 24.07
N ALA A 57 -1.55 27.59 23.76
CA ALA A 57 -0.82 27.25 22.54
C ALA A 57 -0.23 25.83 22.55
N ILE A 58 -0.11 25.23 23.74
CA ILE A 58 0.52 23.93 23.98
C ILE A 58 -0.49 22.81 24.24
N LEU A 59 -1.79 23.11 24.31
CA LEU A 59 -2.85 22.11 24.55
C LEU A 59 -2.76 20.95 23.55
N LYS A 60 -2.41 21.25 22.29
CA LYS A 60 -2.15 20.26 21.23
C LYS A 60 -1.06 19.23 21.53
N HIS A 61 -0.18 19.51 22.50
CA HIS A 61 0.94 18.66 22.87
C HIS A 61 0.69 17.84 24.15
N LEU A 62 -0.39 18.11 24.89
CA LEU A 62 -0.67 17.43 26.17
C LEU A 62 -0.82 15.91 25.98
N ALA A 63 -1.50 15.49 24.92
CA ALA A 63 -1.67 14.07 24.55
C ALA A 63 -0.35 13.33 24.25
N LYS A 64 0.77 14.04 24.07
CA LYS A 64 2.09 13.43 23.90
C LYS A 64 2.77 13.17 25.25
N CYS A 65 2.44 13.94 26.27
CA CYS A 65 3.03 13.86 27.61
C CYS A 65 2.18 13.04 28.58
N PHE A 66 0.87 13.00 28.39
CA PHE A 66 -0.10 12.32 29.25
C PHE A 66 -0.85 11.24 28.47
N ASP A 67 -1.42 10.25 29.17
CA ASP A 67 -2.14 9.14 28.52
C ASP A 67 -3.41 9.63 27.81
N ASN A 68 -4.36 10.19 28.57
CA ASN A 68 -5.61 10.69 27.99
C ASN A 68 -5.95 12.15 28.33
N LEU A 69 -5.04 12.92 28.94
CA LEU A 69 -5.25 14.36 29.12
C LEU A 69 -4.97 15.10 27.81
N HIS A 70 -6.02 15.46 27.08
CA HIS A 70 -5.93 16.10 25.76
C HIS A 70 -6.12 17.60 25.79
N ASN A 71 -6.99 18.10 26.68
CA ASN A 71 -7.29 19.52 26.76
C ASN A 71 -7.62 19.93 28.20
N LEU A 72 -7.57 21.23 28.47
CA LEU A 72 -7.90 21.83 29.76
C LEU A 72 -9.03 22.84 29.59
N GLU A 73 -9.95 22.86 30.54
CA GLU A 73 -10.96 23.92 30.67
C GLU A 73 -10.35 25.05 31.50
N PHE A 74 -10.38 26.27 30.97
CA PHE A 74 -9.87 27.46 31.67
C PHE A 74 -11.01 28.34 32.15
N MET A 75 -10.81 28.99 33.30
CA MET A 75 -11.80 29.87 33.90
C MET A 75 -12.14 31.05 32.97
N PRO A 76 -13.41 31.36 32.68
CA PRO A 76 -13.77 32.47 31.78
C PRO A 76 -13.33 33.83 32.34
N ASP A 77 -12.80 34.72 31.49
CA ASP A 77 -12.29 36.03 31.92
C ASP A 77 -13.41 36.96 32.40
N VAL A 78 -13.36 37.34 33.69
CA VAL A 78 -14.38 38.14 34.39
C VAL A 78 -14.53 39.53 33.76
N ASN A 79 -13.51 40.05 33.06
CA ASN A 79 -13.56 41.34 32.38
C ASN A 79 -14.42 41.35 31.10
N TYR A 80 -14.71 40.18 30.52
CA TYR A 80 -15.51 40.07 29.30
C TYR A 80 -17.02 40.31 29.57
N ARG A 81 -17.57 39.76 30.67
CA ARG A 81 -18.97 40.00 31.09
C ARG A 81 -19.29 41.47 31.40
N ARG A 82 -18.31 42.26 31.85
CA ARG A 82 -18.48 43.72 32.06
C ARG A 82 -18.53 44.51 30.75
N LYS A 83 -17.90 44.01 29.68
CA LYS A 83 -17.97 44.63 28.34
C LYS A 83 -19.24 44.23 27.58
N GLU A 84 -19.68 42.98 27.66
CA GLU A 84 -20.98 42.55 27.11
C GLU A 84 -22.15 43.24 27.82
N SER A 85 -22.17 43.31 29.15
CA SER A 85 -23.26 44.01 29.85
C SER A 85 -23.30 45.53 29.57
N ARG A 86 -22.16 46.16 29.25
CA ARG A 86 -22.12 47.55 28.75
C ARG A 86 -22.49 47.69 27.27
N ALA A 87 -22.19 46.70 26.43
CA ALA A 87 -22.56 46.68 25.02
C ALA A 87 -24.07 46.39 24.84
N SER A 88 -24.62 45.44 25.59
CA SER A 88 -26.06 45.13 25.60
C SER A 88 -26.90 46.29 26.13
N ARG A 89 -26.41 47.05 27.13
CA ARG A 89 -27.07 48.29 27.60
C ARG A 89 -27.01 49.46 26.60
N ARG A 90 -26.05 49.46 25.66
CA ARG A 90 -26.00 50.46 24.58
C ARG A 90 -26.93 50.10 23.42
N ILE A 91 -27.13 48.81 23.15
CA ILE A 91 -27.99 48.34 22.06
C ILE A 91 -29.49 48.50 22.42
N SER A 92 -29.86 48.45 23.71
CA SER A 92 -31.24 48.68 24.16
C SER A 92 -31.70 50.14 24.15
N MET A 93 -30.84 51.11 23.79
CA MET A 93 -31.20 52.54 23.71
C MET A 93 -31.22 53.10 22.27
N SER A 94 -31.10 52.27 21.24
CA SER A 94 -31.08 52.73 19.84
C SER A 94 -31.92 51.86 18.89
N GLN A 95 -33.07 51.38 19.35
CA GLN A 95 -34.13 50.84 18.48
C GLN A 95 -35.41 51.63 18.71
N ASP A 96 -35.46 52.83 18.16
CA ASP A 96 -36.71 53.48 17.79
C ASP A 96 -36.41 54.50 16.69
N THR A 97 -36.51 54.05 15.44
CA THR A 97 -36.96 54.77 14.23
C THR A 97 -36.55 53.97 12.99
N GLY A 98 -37.54 53.67 12.15
CA GLY A 98 -37.45 52.68 11.08
C GLY A 98 -36.56 53.07 9.89
N GLY A 99 -36.17 52.05 9.14
CA GLY A 99 -35.47 52.20 7.86
C GLY A 99 -35.71 51.01 6.94
N GLN A 100 -36.25 51.31 5.77
CA GLN A 100 -36.35 50.43 4.60
C GLN A 100 -34.99 49.88 4.16
N GLU A 101 -35.05 48.70 3.53
CA GLU A 101 -33.95 47.92 2.99
C GLU A 101 -33.08 48.67 1.97
N LYS A 102 -31.75 48.66 2.18
CA LYS A 102 -30.75 48.64 1.10
C LYS A 102 -29.56 47.75 1.49
N LYS A 103 -29.21 46.82 0.58
CA LYS A 103 -28.03 45.95 0.61
C LYS A 103 -26.72 46.77 0.67
N PRO A 104 -25.68 46.34 1.41
CA PRO A 104 -24.36 46.93 1.28
C PRO A 104 -23.40 46.06 0.46
N GLU A 105 -22.71 46.74 -0.45
CA GLU A 105 -21.58 46.26 -1.26
C GLU A 105 -20.32 46.04 -0.39
N LYS A 106 -19.50 45.07 -0.82
CA LYS A 106 -18.18 44.77 -0.25
C LYS A 106 -17.19 45.90 -0.57
N LYS A 107 -16.64 46.55 0.45
CA LYS A 107 -15.36 47.27 0.36
C LYS A 107 -14.33 46.62 1.28
N SER A 108 -13.19 46.34 0.66
CA SER A 108 -11.95 45.81 1.22
C SER A 108 -11.36 46.70 2.31
N SER A 109 -11.12 46.14 3.50
CA SER A 109 -10.25 46.74 4.51
C SER A 109 -9.12 45.79 4.87
N ILE A 110 -7.95 46.42 4.97
CA ILE A 110 -6.63 45.86 5.22
C ILE A 110 -6.59 45.11 6.56
N SER A 111 -5.88 44.00 6.57
CA SER A 111 -5.66 43.10 7.70
C SER A 111 -4.88 43.80 8.84
N GLU A 112 -5.58 44.44 9.76
CA GLU A 112 -5.07 44.62 11.11
C GLU A 112 -5.26 43.31 11.87
N GLN A 113 -4.15 42.72 12.31
CA GLN A 113 -4.14 41.55 13.17
C GLN A 113 -4.91 41.87 14.47
N PRO A 114 -5.82 41.01 14.96
CA PRO A 114 -6.48 41.23 16.23
C PRO A 114 -5.42 41.13 17.35
N LYS A 115 -5.23 42.21 18.11
CA LYS A 115 -4.44 42.17 19.36
C LYS A 115 -5.02 41.10 20.29
N GLU A 116 -4.20 40.14 20.71
CA GLU A 116 -4.55 39.05 21.63
C GLU A 116 -5.16 39.61 22.92
N VAL A 117 -6.46 39.37 23.13
CA VAL A 117 -7.14 39.61 24.41
C VAL A 117 -6.78 38.46 25.34
N GLY A 118 -6.27 38.79 26.53
CA GLY A 118 -5.65 37.84 27.47
C GLY A 118 -6.58 36.71 27.91
N LYS A 119 -6.34 35.49 27.42
CA LYS A 119 -6.97 34.27 27.92
C LYS A 119 -6.41 33.96 29.32
N THR A 120 -7.28 33.52 30.24
CA THR A 120 -6.88 33.14 31.60
C THR A 120 -5.96 31.91 31.57
N LYS A 121 -5.10 31.79 32.59
CA LYS A 121 -4.14 30.69 32.77
C LYS A 121 -4.57 29.70 33.87
N ILE A 122 -5.74 29.93 34.46
CA ILE A 122 -6.27 29.12 35.56
C ILE A 122 -7.14 28.02 34.96
N ALA A 123 -6.69 26.77 35.09
CA ALA A 123 -7.40 25.58 34.65
C ALA A 123 -8.32 25.07 35.78
N ILE A 124 -9.55 24.70 35.42
CA ILE A 124 -10.64 24.29 36.33
C ILE A 124 -11.13 22.85 36.07
N GLY A 125 -10.61 22.21 35.03
CA GLY A 125 -10.97 20.86 34.66
C GLY A 125 -10.17 20.38 33.45
N MET A 126 -10.35 19.12 33.09
CA MET A 126 -9.64 18.47 31.99
C MET A 126 -10.58 17.70 31.07
N TYR A 127 -10.19 17.56 29.80
CA TYR A 127 -10.89 16.74 28.81
C TYR A 127 -10.05 15.53 28.41
N SER A 128 -10.72 14.39 28.23
CA SER A 128 -10.11 13.23 27.58
C SER A 128 -9.96 13.41 26.07
N GLY A 129 -9.17 12.54 25.44
CA GLY A 129 -9.12 12.45 23.97
C GLY A 129 -10.46 12.09 23.32
N GLU A 130 -11.39 11.56 24.10
CA GLU A 130 -12.73 11.18 23.66
C GLU A 130 -13.78 12.24 23.98
N GLY A 131 -13.36 13.39 24.53
CA GLY A 131 -14.23 14.50 24.89
C GLY A 131 -14.91 14.36 26.25
N GLU A 132 -14.51 13.39 27.08
CA GLU A 132 -15.02 13.27 28.45
C GLU A 132 -14.45 14.38 29.34
N TYR A 133 -15.34 15.16 29.97
CA TYR A 133 -14.97 16.25 30.88
C TYR A 133 -14.85 15.76 32.32
N VAL A 134 -13.80 16.17 33.01
CA VAL A 134 -13.57 15.91 34.43
C VAL A 134 -13.36 17.24 35.16
N PRO A 135 -14.29 17.66 36.04
CA PRO A 135 -14.13 18.86 36.84
C PRO A 135 -13.05 18.67 37.90
N TRP A 136 -12.33 19.74 38.24
CA TRP A 136 -11.42 19.74 39.38
C TRP A 136 -12.07 20.44 40.58
N HIS A 137 -11.79 19.91 41.77
CA HIS A 137 -12.18 20.55 43.03
C HIS A 137 -11.44 21.88 43.23
N ASP A 138 -10.11 21.86 43.03
CA ASP A 138 -9.25 23.03 43.14
C ASP A 138 -8.75 23.48 41.78
N SER A 139 -8.84 24.78 41.50
CA SER A 139 -8.29 25.37 40.27
C SER A 139 -6.77 25.38 40.29
N PHE A 140 -6.12 25.08 39.16
CA PHE A 140 -4.66 25.06 39.03
C PHE A 140 -4.16 26.18 38.11
N ASN A 141 -3.15 26.93 38.54
CA ASN A 141 -2.60 28.05 37.77
C ASN A 141 -1.41 27.62 36.90
N CYS A 142 -1.56 27.73 35.58
CA CYS A 142 -0.53 27.38 34.60
C CYS A 142 0.40 28.58 34.32
N THR A 143 1.11 29.07 35.34
CA THR A 143 2.08 30.17 35.23
C THR A 143 3.52 29.71 35.53
N GLY A 144 4.49 30.36 34.88
CA GLY A 144 5.91 30.06 35.06
C GLY A 144 6.48 29.13 33.99
N ALA A 145 7.62 28.50 34.30
CA ALA A 145 8.29 27.60 33.37
C ALA A 145 7.44 26.35 33.09
N VAL A 146 7.44 25.91 31.83
CA VAL A 146 6.54 24.87 31.32
C VAL A 146 6.68 23.54 32.04
N GLU A 147 7.93 23.12 32.23
CA GLU A 147 8.29 21.91 32.96
C GLU A 147 7.73 21.89 34.39
N VAL A 148 7.66 23.04 35.07
CA VAL A 148 7.24 23.13 36.48
C VAL A 148 5.74 23.00 36.59
N TRP A 149 4.98 23.78 35.81
CA TRP A 149 3.53 23.70 35.91
C TRP A 149 2.96 22.44 35.25
N LEU A 150 3.65 21.81 34.28
CA LEU A 150 3.28 20.48 33.78
C LEU A 150 3.43 19.38 34.85
N ALA A 151 4.49 19.46 35.67
CA ALA A 151 4.64 18.57 36.81
C ALA A 151 3.54 18.81 37.86
N GLY A 152 3.22 20.07 38.16
CA GLY A 152 2.11 20.42 39.04
C GLY A 152 0.73 20.00 38.50
N LEU A 153 0.53 20.08 37.18
CA LEU A 153 -0.69 19.64 36.50
C LEU A 153 -0.94 18.14 36.69
N LEU A 154 0.11 17.31 36.64
CA LEU A 154 0.00 15.87 36.88
C LEU A 154 -0.56 15.57 38.28
N GLU A 155 -0.03 16.26 39.30
CA GLU A 155 -0.49 16.10 40.68
C GLU A 155 -1.91 16.67 40.89
N ALA A 156 -2.25 17.79 40.26
CA ALA A 156 -3.60 18.34 40.29
C ALA A 156 -4.62 17.35 39.69
N ALA A 157 -4.31 16.72 38.55
CA ALA A 157 -5.16 15.71 37.93
C ALA A 157 -5.32 14.46 38.83
N ARG A 158 -4.25 13.98 39.45
CA ARG A 158 -4.29 12.86 40.43
C ARG A 158 -5.18 13.20 41.62
N ASN A 159 -5.06 14.40 42.16
CA ASN A 159 -5.86 14.85 43.31
C ASN A 159 -7.34 15.00 42.96
N ALA A 160 -7.67 15.51 41.77
CA ALA A 160 -9.04 15.55 41.28
C ALA A 160 -9.68 14.15 41.22
N LEU A 161 -8.96 13.15 40.68
CA LEU A 161 -9.45 11.78 40.63
C LEU A 161 -9.59 11.13 42.02
N ARG A 162 -8.68 11.43 42.96
CA ARG A 162 -8.80 10.98 44.35
C ARG A 162 -10.04 11.56 45.04
N TRP A 163 -10.34 12.83 44.80
CA TRP A 163 -11.52 13.48 45.34
C TRP A 163 -12.81 12.90 44.74
N LEU A 164 -12.87 12.79 43.41
CA LEU A 164 -14.01 12.19 42.70
C LEU A 164 -14.26 10.74 43.13
N LEU A 165 -13.21 9.95 43.40
CA LEU A 165 -13.36 8.59 43.91
C LEU A 165 -14.10 8.57 45.26
N LYS A 166 -13.76 9.48 46.18
CA LYS A 166 -14.39 9.57 47.51
C LYS A 166 -15.86 9.96 47.40
N GLU A 167 -16.17 10.94 46.55
CA GLU A 167 -17.54 11.38 46.29
C GLU A 167 -18.37 10.26 45.63
N ALA A 168 -17.85 9.66 44.56
CA ALA A 168 -18.56 8.64 43.80
C ALA A 168 -18.82 7.36 44.60
N TYR A 169 -17.88 6.95 45.45
CA TYR A 169 -18.06 5.80 46.34
C TYR A 169 -19.13 6.07 47.41
N ALA A 170 -19.16 7.27 48.00
CA ALA A 170 -20.19 7.64 48.98
C ALA A 170 -21.60 7.67 48.36
N GLY A 171 -21.72 8.19 47.14
CA GLY A 171 -23.00 8.29 46.43
C GLY A 171 -23.51 7.00 45.77
N TYR A 172 -22.71 5.91 45.75
CA TYR A 172 -23.05 4.68 45.02
C TYR A 172 -24.35 4.03 45.51
N TYR A 173 -24.59 4.03 46.82
CA TYR A 173 -25.78 3.42 47.42
C TYR A 173 -26.98 4.38 47.49
N GLU A 174 -26.80 5.67 47.19
CA GLU A 174 -27.87 6.68 47.28
C GLU A 174 -28.77 6.70 46.04
N LYS A 175 -28.24 6.34 44.87
CA LYS A 175 -28.95 6.34 43.58
C LYS A 175 -28.97 4.95 42.96
N SER A 176 -29.91 4.70 42.06
CA SER A 176 -29.88 3.48 41.24
C SER A 176 -28.66 3.48 40.32
N ARG A 177 -28.06 2.30 40.12
CA ARG A 177 -26.83 2.12 39.33
C ARG A 177 -26.95 2.71 37.92
N GLU A 178 -28.08 2.50 37.25
CA GLU A 178 -28.37 3.02 35.91
C GLU A 178 -28.24 4.56 35.80
N LYS A 179 -28.61 5.30 36.85
CA LYS A 179 -28.53 6.76 36.87
C LYS A 179 -27.16 7.24 37.35
N TRP A 180 -26.60 6.58 38.36
CA TRP A 180 -25.31 6.92 38.95
C TRP A 180 -24.14 6.82 37.96
N ILE A 181 -24.19 5.89 37.00
CA ILE A 181 -23.15 5.73 35.95
C ILE A 181 -22.90 7.03 35.15
N PHE A 182 -23.91 7.88 34.99
CA PHE A 182 -23.81 9.12 34.21
C PHE A 182 -23.30 10.31 35.02
N ASP A 183 -23.34 10.25 36.34
CA ASP A 183 -22.93 11.37 37.22
C ASP A 183 -21.39 11.55 37.25
N HIS A 184 -20.65 10.47 36.99
CA HIS A 184 -19.20 10.44 37.12
C HIS A 184 -18.49 10.00 35.83
N CYS A 185 -17.18 10.27 35.75
CA CYS A 185 -16.35 9.85 34.62
C CYS A 185 -16.14 8.33 34.60
N ALA A 186 -15.94 7.77 33.41
CA ALA A 186 -15.86 6.34 33.15
C ALA A 186 -14.83 5.63 34.03
N GLN A 187 -13.64 6.22 34.18
CA GLN A 187 -12.57 5.65 35.01
C GLN A 187 -13.02 5.46 36.47
N ILE A 188 -13.66 6.46 37.07
CA ILE A 188 -14.10 6.38 38.48
C ILE A 188 -15.27 5.41 38.63
N VAL A 189 -16.22 5.42 37.69
CA VAL A 189 -17.35 4.48 37.67
C VAL A 189 -16.84 3.02 37.65
N ILE A 190 -15.83 2.73 36.82
CA ILE A 190 -15.22 1.39 36.73
C ILE A 190 -14.54 1.01 38.05
N VAL A 191 -13.73 1.90 38.63
CA VAL A 191 -12.99 1.62 39.87
C VAL A 191 -13.94 1.39 41.03
N VAL A 192 -14.96 2.24 41.21
CA VAL A 192 -15.96 2.09 42.28
C VAL A 192 -16.77 0.80 42.09
N THR A 193 -17.22 0.50 40.86
CA THR A 193 -17.93 -0.76 40.56
C THR A 193 -17.09 -1.98 40.96
N ARG A 194 -15.78 -1.97 40.68
CA ARG A 194 -14.87 -3.07 41.06
C ARG A 194 -14.64 -3.16 42.57
N ILE A 195 -14.59 -2.03 43.29
CA ILE A 195 -14.50 -2.01 44.76
C ILE A 195 -15.76 -2.65 45.35
N VAL A 196 -16.94 -2.19 44.92
CA VAL A 196 -18.23 -2.71 45.41
C VAL A 196 -18.40 -4.18 45.08
N TYR A 197 -18.05 -4.61 43.86
CA TYR A 197 -18.04 -6.03 43.50
C TYR A 197 -17.16 -6.86 44.43
N THR A 198 -15.95 -6.39 44.70
CA THR A 198 -15.02 -7.09 45.61
C THR A 198 -15.64 -7.21 47.00
N GLN A 199 -16.25 -6.14 47.52
CA GLN A 199 -16.92 -6.12 48.82
C GLN A 199 -18.15 -7.04 48.88
N ASP A 200 -19.03 -6.99 47.87
CA ASP A 200 -20.22 -7.85 47.80
C ASP A 200 -19.83 -9.34 47.78
N VAL A 201 -18.75 -9.72 47.07
CA VAL A 201 -18.24 -11.10 47.08
C VAL A 201 -17.63 -11.48 48.43
N PHE A 202 -16.90 -10.58 49.09
CA PHE A 202 -16.41 -10.81 50.46
C PHE A 202 -17.56 -11.02 51.45
N GLN A 203 -18.62 -10.22 51.36
CA GLN A 203 -19.83 -10.40 52.17
C GLN A 203 -20.53 -11.74 51.87
N CYS A 204 -20.51 -12.21 50.62
CA CYS A 204 -21.01 -13.54 50.29
C CYS A 204 -20.19 -14.65 50.97
N PHE A 205 -18.86 -14.50 51.07
CA PHE A 205 -18.03 -15.45 51.81
C PHE A 205 -18.31 -15.42 53.32
N GLU A 206 -18.49 -14.25 53.93
CA GLU A 206 -18.90 -14.14 55.33
C GLU A 206 -20.26 -14.83 55.58
N GLN A 207 -21.23 -14.62 54.69
CA GLN A 207 -22.54 -15.29 54.78
C GLN A 207 -22.45 -16.80 54.57
N LEU A 208 -21.52 -17.28 53.74
CA LEU A 208 -21.27 -18.71 53.57
C LEU A 208 -20.66 -19.32 54.84
N GLU A 209 -19.73 -18.61 55.49
CA GLU A 209 -19.17 -19.01 56.79
C GLU A 209 -20.26 -19.04 57.89
N ASP A 210 -21.22 -18.11 57.84
CA ASP A 210 -22.42 -18.08 58.70
C ASP A 210 -23.47 -19.17 58.35
N GLY A 211 -23.24 -19.97 57.30
CA GLY A 211 -24.07 -21.12 56.92
C GLY A 211 -25.11 -20.87 55.81
N ASN A 212 -25.09 -19.72 55.13
CA ASN A 212 -25.99 -19.43 54.00
C ASN A 212 -25.43 -19.94 52.66
N GLU A 213 -25.73 -21.20 52.33
CA GLU A 213 -25.27 -21.84 51.08
C GLU A 213 -25.80 -21.21 49.77
N THR A 214 -26.82 -20.33 49.82
CA THR A 214 -27.39 -19.70 48.61
C THR A 214 -26.82 -18.32 48.30
N ALA A 215 -26.00 -17.74 49.19
CA ALA A 215 -25.51 -16.37 49.06
C ALA A 215 -24.89 -16.07 47.66
N LEU A 216 -23.99 -16.93 47.18
CA LEU A 216 -23.38 -16.77 45.85
C LEU A 216 -24.38 -16.92 44.70
N LYS A 217 -25.41 -17.77 44.82
CA LYS A 217 -26.44 -17.98 43.78
C LYS A 217 -27.36 -16.78 43.68
N ASP A 218 -27.72 -16.19 44.81
CA ASP A 218 -28.55 -14.98 44.86
C ASP A 218 -27.77 -13.78 44.29
N PHE A 219 -26.48 -13.66 44.62
CA PHE A 219 -25.60 -12.66 44.03
C PHE A 219 -25.41 -12.86 42.52
N TYR A 220 -25.28 -14.10 42.04
CA TYR A 220 -25.22 -14.41 40.61
C TYR A 220 -26.47 -13.91 39.86
N LYS A 221 -27.66 -14.12 40.44
CA LYS A 221 -28.92 -13.62 39.87
C LYS A 221 -28.96 -12.09 39.84
N LYS A 222 -28.51 -11.43 40.91
CA LYS A 222 -28.34 -9.96 40.96
C LYS A 222 -27.42 -9.46 39.82
N CYS A 223 -26.31 -10.16 39.55
CA CYS A 223 -25.42 -9.81 38.43
C CYS A 223 -26.09 -9.95 37.06
N GLN A 224 -26.95 -10.97 36.87
CA GLN A 224 -27.71 -11.15 35.62
C GLN A 224 -28.70 -10.01 35.38
N GLU A 225 -29.48 -9.64 36.41
CA GLU A 225 -30.46 -8.54 36.32
C GLU A 225 -29.78 -7.20 35.99
N GLN A 226 -28.64 -6.90 36.64
CA GLN A 226 -27.86 -5.70 36.35
C GLN A 226 -27.30 -5.67 34.92
N LEU A 227 -26.87 -6.83 34.39
CA LEU A 227 -26.40 -6.93 33.01
C LEU A 227 -27.52 -6.66 32.01
N ASP A 228 -28.71 -7.22 32.24
CA ASP A 228 -29.87 -7.01 31.37
C ASP A 228 -30.32 -5.54 31.34
N GLU A 229 -30.20 -4.83 32.45
CA GLU A 229 -30.40 -3.38 32.54
C GLU A 229 -29.40 -2.61 31.65
N LEU A 230 -28.10 -2.92 31.75
CA LEU A 230 -27.06 -2.29 30.92
C LEU A 230 -27.28 -2.56 29.42
N VAL A 231 -27.68 -3.78 29.05
CA VAL A 231 -27.97 -4.16 27.65
C VAL A 231 -29.15 -3.35 27.10
N LYS A 232 -30.20 -3.12 27.90
CA LYS A 232 -31.33 -2.26 27.50
C LYS A 232 -30.89 -0.81 27.30
N LEU A 233 -30.00 -0.29 28.15
CA LEU A 233 -29.46 1.07 28.00
C LEU A 233 -28.66 1.24 26.70
N ILE A 234 -27.90 0.23 26.27
CA ILE A 234 -27.09 0.27 25.03
C ILE A 234 -27.97 0.46 23.77
N LEU A 235 -29.18 -0.12 23.77
CA LEU A 235 -30.14 0.00 22.67
C LEU A 235 -30.82 1.38 22.61
N GLY A 236 -30.71 2.19 23.66
CA GLY A 236 -31.25 3.54 23.73
C GLY A 236 -30.38 4.60 23.02
N GLU A 237 -30.88 5.84 23.05
CA GLU A 237 -30.13 7.00 22.56
C GLU A 237 -29.07 7.41 23.60
N LEU A 238 -27.80 7.28 23.21
CA LEU A 238 -26.64 7.58 24.05
C LEU A 238 -25.61 8.36 23.25
N THR A 239 -24.84 9.21 23.94
CA THR A 239 -23.65 9.83 23.36
C THR A 239 -22.61 8.75 23.04
N LYS A 240 -21.68 9.02 22.11
CA LYS A 240 -20.61 8.06 21.76
C LYS A 240 -19.75 7.69 22.98
N GLY A 241 -19.45 8.67 23.83
CA GLY A 241 -18.69 8.47 25.07
C GLY A 241 -19.46 7.59 26.05
N ASP A 242 -20.70 7.93 26.37
CA ASP A 242 -21.49 7.16 27.32
C ASP A 242 -21.76 5.73 26.85
N ARG A 243 -22.02 5.53 25.54
CA ARG A 243 -22.16 4.19 24.98
C ARG A 243 -20.89 3.36 25.21
N LYS A 244 -19.72 3.94 24.97
CA LYS A 244 -18.44 3.26 25.20
C LYS A 244 -18.22 2.96 26.69
N LYS A 245 -18.64 3.85 27.58
CA LYS A 245 -18.62 3.64 29.04
C LYS A 245 -19.46 2.42 29.41
N ILE A 246 -20.68 2.32 28.91
CA ILE A 246 -21.60 1.19 29.20
C ILE A 246 -21.09 -0.12 28.58
N ILE A 247 -20.59 -0.11 27.34
CA ILE A 247 -19.95 -1.29 26.71
C ILE A 247 -18.80 -1.82 27.58
N THR A 248 -17.99 -0.90 28.12
CA THR A 248 -16.88 -1.22 29.01
C THR A 248 -17.35 -1.87 30.31
N LEU A 249 -18.38 -1.29 30.94
CA LEU A 249 -19.00 -1.86 32.15
C LEU A 249 -19.62 -3.23 31.88
N CYS A 250 -20.36 -3.39 30.78
CA CYS A 250 -20.96 -4.66 30.38
C CYS A 250 -19.89 -5.75 30.23
N THR A 251 -18.74 -5.43 29.65
CA THR A 251 -17.61 -6.36 29.50
C THR A 251 -17.05 -6.79 30.86
N ILE A 252 -16.84 -5.85 31.78
CA ILE A 252 -16.30 -6.11 33.13
C ILE A 252 -17.30 -6.90 33.98
N ASP A 253 -18.58 -6.53 33.94
CA ASP A 253 -19.66 -7.18 34.68
C ASP A 253 -19.92 -8.61 34.18
N THR A 254 -19.77 -8.85 32.88
CA THR A 254 -19.90 -10.20 32.32
C THR A 254 -18.79 -11.11 32.87
N HIS A 255 -17.55 -10.61 32.93
CA HIS A 255 -16.45 -11.33 33.56
C HIS A 255 -16.70 -11.54 35.07
N ALA A 256 -17.18 -10.52 35.79
CA ALA A 256 -17.52 -10.62 37.21
C ALA A 256 -18.58 -11.71 37.48
N ARG A 257 -19.63 -11.76 36.65
CA ARG A 257 -20.65 -12.81 36.67
C ARG A 257 -20.05 -14.20 36.43
N ASP A 258 -19.18 -14.33 35.43
CA ASP A 258 -18.58 -15.62 35.07
C ASP A 258 -17.61 -16.12 36.15
N VAL A 259 -16.91 -15.22 36.85
CA VAL A 259 -16.12 -15.55 38.04
C VAL A 259 -17.02 -16.06 39.17
N VAL A 260 -18.15 -15.41 39.44
CA VAL A 260 -19.11 -15.88 40.46
C VAL A 260 -19.67 -17.26 40.09
N GLN A 261 -20.04 -17.48 38.83
CA GLN A 261 -20.47 -18.79 38.34
C GLN A 261 -19.39 -19.85 38.60
N LYS A 262 -18.12 -19.52 38.31
CA LYS A 262 -17.00 -20.42 38.54
C LYS A 262 -16.79 -20.73 40.02
N LEU A 263 -16.96 -19.74 40.92
CA LEU A 263 -16.90 -19.96 42.37
C LEU A 263 -18.00 -20.92 42.84
N ILE A 264 -19.20 -20.82 42.27
CA ILE A 264 -20.33 -21.73 42.53
C ILE A 264 -20.03 -23.14 42.01
N ASP A 265 -19.56 -23.25 40.78
CA ASP A 265 -19.28 -24.54 40.12
C ASP A 265 -18.15 -25.31 40.83
N GLU A 266 -17.11 -24.59 41.26
CA GLU A 266 -15.98 -25.16 42.01
C GLU A 266 -16.24 -25.29 43.52
N LYS A 267 -17.42 -24.87 44.01
CA LYS A 267 -17.83 -24.91 45.42
C LYS A 267 -16.82 -24.26 46.38
N VAL A 268 -16.40 -23.04 46.05
CA VAL A 268 -15.47 -22.28 46.89
C VAL A 268 -16.20 -21.67 48.08
N ASP A 269 -15.71 -21.96 49.28
CA ASP A 269 -16.31 -21.57 50.57
C ASP A 269 -15.54 -20.45 51.30
N ALA A 270 -14.24 -20.31 51.05
CA ALA A 270 -13.40 -19.33 51.75
C ALA A 270 -12.80 -18.25 50.83
N ALA A 271 -12.69 -17.03 51.34
CA ALA A 271 -12.02 -15.92 50.64
C ALA A 271 -10.50 -16.11 50.49
N SER A 272 -9.91 -17.05 51.24
CA SER A 272 -8.50 -17.44 51.13
C SER A 272 -8.22 -18.39 49.95
N ALA A 273 -9.26 -18.90 49.28
CA ALA A 273 -9.12 -19.81 48.16
C ALA A 273 -8.37 -19.17 46.98
N PHE A 274 -7.48 -19.94 46.36
CA PHE A 274 -6.66 -19.48 45.24
C PHE A 274 -7.52 -18.97 44.07
N GLN A 275 -8.67 -19.59 43.81
CA GLN A 275 -9.62 -19.17 42.77
C GLN A 275 -9.99 -17.70 42.90
N TRP A 276 -10.31 -17.24 44.11
CA TRP A 276 -10.63 -15.84 44.38
C TRP A 276 -9.38 -14.97 44.49
N GLN A 277 -8.33 -15.45 45.16
CA GLN A 277 -7.08 -14.70 45.32
C GLN A 277 -6.39 -14.40 43.98
N SER A 278 -6.55 -15.28 42.99
CA SER A 278 -6.00 -15.13 41.64
C SER A 278 -6.63 -13.98 40.84
N GLN A 279 -7.78 -13.46 41.27
CA GLN A 279 -8.49 -12.37 40.62
C GLN A 279 -7.90 -11.01 41.02
N LEU A 280 -8.02 -10.02 40.13
CA LEU A 280 -7.64 -8.63 40.42
C LEU A 280 -8.72 -7.97 41.28
N ARG A 281 -8.42 -7.77 42.57
CA ARG A 281 -9.37 -7.29 43.59
C ARG A 281 -9.07 -5.85 43.97
N TYR A 282 -10.12 -5.07 44.20
CA TYR A 282 -10.01 -3.65 44.57
C TYR A 282 -10.56 -3.44 45.98
N SER A 283 -9.86 -2.68 46.79
CA SER A 283 -10.33 -2.29 48.12
C SER A 283 -9.89 -0.87 48.45
N LEU A 284 -10.59 -0.26 49.40
CA LEU A 284 -10.17 1.02 49.97
C LEU A 284 -9.28 0.74 51.18
N ASP A 285 -8.13 1.39 51.24
CA ASP A 285 -7.31 1.40 52.43
C ASP A 285 -8.03 2.17 53.55
N GLU A 286 -8.13 1.56 54.73
CA GLU A 286 -8.87 2.09 55.87
C GLU A 286 -8.28 3.42 56.36
N ASN A 287 -6.95 3.55 56.30
CA ASN A 287 -6.21 4.71 56.80
C ASN A 287 -6.18 5.86 55.78
N THR A 288 -5.71 5.58 54.56
CA THR A 288 -5.50 6.63 53.55
C THR A 288 -6.76 6.96 52.74
N LYS A 289 -7.79 6.09 52.80
CA LYS A 289 -8.96 6.12 51.92
C LYS A 289 -8.60 6.15 50.43
N LEU A 290 -7.42 5.63 50.09
CA LEU A 290 -6.97 5.45 48.72
C LEU A 290 -7.29 4.02 48.27
N CYS A 291 -7.44 3.85 46.96
CA CYS A 291 -7.69 2.56 46.36
C CYS A 291 -6.39 1.74 46.33
N LYS A 292 -6.45 0.55 46.88
CA LYS A 292 -5.44 -0.49 46.77
C LYS A 292 -5.99 -1.64 45.92
N SER A 293 -5.10 -2.23 45.14
CA SER A 293 -5.42 -3.34 44.25
C SER A 293 -4.53 -4.53 44.61
N ASN A 294 -5.15 -5.70 44.72
CA ASN A 294 -4.52 -6.92 45.19
C ASN A 294 -4.70 -8.02 44.17
N ILE A 295 -3.61 -8.72 43.85
CA ILE A 295 -3.64 -9.93 43.02
C ILE A 295 -2.68 -10.96 43.62
N CYS A 296 -3.19 -12.16 43.88
CA CYS A 296 -2.52 -13.14 44.72
C CYS A 296 -2.05 -12.50 46.04
N ASP A 297 -0.74 -12.47 46.26
CA ASP A 297 -0.05 -11.94 47.43
C ASP A 297 0.71 -10.62 47.16
N PHE A 298 0.46 -9.99 46.01
CA PHE A 298 1.02 -8.69 45.67
C PHE A 298 -0.02 -7.57 45.81
N GLU A 299 0.32 -6.56 46.60
CA GLU A 299 -0.47 -5.36 46.85
C GLU A 299 0.18 -4.15 46.18
N PHE A 300 -0.61 -3.35 45.47
CA PHE A 300 -0.17 -2.10 44.87
C PHE A 300 -1.22 -1.00 45.01
N HIS A 301 -0.74 0.24 45.13
CA HIS A 301 -1.61 1.41 45.15
C HIS A 301 -2.02 1.79 43.73
N TYR A 302 -3.29 2.15 43.55
CA TYR A 302 -3.77 2.71 42.29
C TYR A 302 -3.04 4.04 42.02
N ALA A 303 -2.48 4.23 40.83
CA ALA A 303 -1.59 5.36 40.54
C ALA A 303 -2.32 6.67 40.15
N TYR A 304 -3.64 6.61 39.92
CA TYR A 304 -4.50 7.76 39.61
C TYR A 304 -4.06 8.58 38.39
N GLU A 305 -3.40 7.98 37.40
CA GLU A 305 -3.24 8.65 36.11
C GLU A 305 -4.59 8.69 35.38
N TYR A 306 -4.83 9.79 34.65
CA TYR A 306 -6.06 9.94 33.91
C TYR A 306 -6.01 9.10 32.63
N VAL A 307 -6.73 7.99 32.68
CA VAL A 307 -6.89 7.00 31.61
C VAL A 307 -8.10 7.33 30.74
N GLY A 308 -9.12 8.00 31.27
CA GLY A 308 -10.35 8.31 30.52
C GLY A 308 -11.11 7.06 30.04
N ASN A 309 -12.01 7.24 29.06
CA ASN A 309 -12.93 6.20 28.58
C ASN A 309 -12.35 5.33 27.44
N CYS A 310 -11.18 4.75 27.62
CA CYS A 310 -10.48 4.07 26.52
C CYS A 310 -11.06 2.70 26.10
N GLY A 311 -12.09 2.18 26.78
CA GLY A 311 -12.61 0.81 26.57
C GLY A 311 -11.83 -0.23 27.40
N CYS A 312 -12.33 -1.47 27.45
CA CYS A 312 -11.66 -2.60 28.10
C CYS A 312 -11.51 -3.78 27.14
N LEU A 313 -10.41 -4.51 27.27
CA LEU A 313 -10.21 -5.79 26.58
C LEU A 313 -11.17 -6.84 27.18
N VAL A 314 -11.70 -7.73 26.35
CA VAL A 314 -12.48 -8.87 26.86
C VAL A 314 -11.57 -9.74 27.75
N ILE A 315 -11.93 -9.84 29.03
CA ILE A 315 -11.15 -10.59 30.02
C ILE A 315 -11.47 -12.07 29.85
N THR A 316 -10.44 -12.86 29.53
CA THR A 316 -10.55 -14.32 29.36
C THR A 316 -9.67 -15.01 30.41
N PRO A 317 -9.84 -16.33 30.63
CA PRO A 317 -8.94 -17.08 31.51
C PRO A 317 -7.46 -16.99 31.12
N LEU A 318 -7.15 -16.74 29.84
CA LEU A 318 -5.78 -16.49 29.38
C LEU A 318 -5.28 -15.11 29.83
N THR A 319 -6.14 -14.09 29.77
CA THR A 319 -5.88 -12.73 30.24
C THR A 319 -5.57 -12.74 31.75
N ASP A 320 -6.36 -13.46 32.55
CA ASP A 320 -6.14 -13.58 34.01
C ASP A 320 -4.78 -14.20 34.33
N ARG A 321 -4.42 -15.29 33.65
CA ARG A 321 -3.10 -15.92 33.80
C ARG A 321 -1.97 -14.96 33.44
N CYS A 322 -2.17 -14.13 32.41
CA CYS A 322 -1.22 -13.09 32.05
C CYS A 322 -1.10 -12.04 33.15
N TYR A 323 -2.22 -11.55 33.72
CA TYR A 323 -2.22 -10.59 34.83
C TYR A 323 -1.45 -11.10 36.03
N ILE A 324 -1.68 -12.35 36.43
CA ILE A 324 -0.94 -13.01 37.52
C ILE A 324 0.56 -13.06 37.22
N THR A 325 0.93 -13.45 36.00
CA THR A 325 2.35 -13.63 35.66
C THR A 325 3.10 -12.29 35.56
N LEU A 326 2.45 -11.25 35.01
CA LEU A 326 3.05 -9.92 34.87
C LEU A 326 3.19 -9.21 36.23
N THR A 327 2.19 -9.32 37.09
CA THR A 327 2.25 -8.77 38.46
C THR A 327 3.27 -9.51 39.32
N GLN A 328 3.38 -10.84 39.16
CA GLN A 328 4.44 -11.61 39.80
C GLN A 328 5.83 -11.24 39.27
N ALA A 329 5.98 -10.92 37.98
CA ALA A 329 7.25 -10.42 37.43
C ALA A 329 7.66 -9.09 38.08
N GLN A 330 6.70 -8.18 38.25
CA GLN A 330 6.94 -6.90 38.94
C GLN A 330 7.37 -7.11 40.40
N ARG A 331 6.72 -8.03 41.12
CA ARG A 331 7.12 -8.38 42.50
C ARG A 331 8.55 -8.91 42.58
N LEU A 332 8.98 -9.70 41.58
CA LEU A 332 10.34 -10.22 41.49
C LEU A 332 11.34 -9.21 40.91
N VAL A 333 10.91 -7.98 40.59
CA VAL A 333 11.73 -6.95 39.95
C VAL A 333 12.38 -7.48 38.66
N LEU A 334 11.54 -8.07 37.82
CA LEU A 334 11.86 -8.54 36.47
C LEU A 334 10.93 -7.86 35.46
N GLY A 335 11.37 -7.75 34.21
CA GLY A 335 10.47 -7.38 33.12
C GLY A 335 9.50 -8.51 32.79
N GLY A 336 8.41 -8.21 32.09
CA GLY A 336 7.49 -9.21 31.55
C GLY A 336 7.68 -9.43 30.05
N ALA A 337 7.67 -10.67 29.58
CA ALA A 337 7.80 -11.00 28.16
C ALA A 337 6.61 -11.83 27.62
N PRO A 338 5.47 -11.19 27.30
CA PRO A 338 4.40 -11.84 26.55
C PRO A 338 4.84 -12.29 25.15
N ALA A 339 4.80 -13.60 24.91
CA ALA A 339 5.24 -14.24 23.69
C ALA A 339 4.10 -15.10 23.10
N GLY A 340 3.83 -14.97 21.81
CA GLY A 340 2.80 -15.77 21.15
C GLY A 340 2.50 -15.32 19.72
N PRO A 341 1.61 -16.01 18.99
CA PRO A 341 1.24 -15.63 17.62
C PRO A 341 0.66 -14.21 17.52
N ALA A 342 0.69 -13.60 16.33
CA ALA A 342 0.08 -12.29 16.12
C ALA A 342 -1.45 -12.35 16.35
N GLY A 343 -2.02 -11.30 16.95
CA GLY A 343 -3.46 -11.21 17.20
C GLY A 343 -3.94 -11.87 18.49
N THR A 344 -3.05 -12.34 19.36
CA THR A 344 -3.38 -12.91 20.69
C THR A 344 -3.49 -11.87 21.81
N GLY A 345 -3.54 -10.57 21.49
CA GLY A 345 -3.76 -9.51 22.49
C GLY A 345 -2.59 -9.18 23.42
N LYS A 346 -1.34 -9.56 23.09
CA LYS A 346 -0.13 -9.32 23.93
C LYS A 346 -0.01 -7.88 24.45
N THR A 347 0.08 -6.92 23.54
CA THR A 347 0.28 -5.49 23.86
C THR A 347 -0.95 -4.90 24.55
N GLU A 348 -2.14 -5.30 24.10
CA GLU A 348 -3.41 -4.83 24.69
C GLU A 348 -3.62 -5.36 26.11
N THR A 349 -3.14 -6.57 26.43
CA THR A 349 -3.18 -7.12 27.80
C THR A 349 -2.30 -6.30 28.75
N VAL A 350 -1.10 -5.87 28.32
CA VAL A 350 -0.23 -5.02 29.13
C VAL A 350 -0.84 -3.63 29.32
N LYS A 351 -1.44 -3.06 28.27
CA LYS A 351 -2.15 -1.78 28.37
C LYS A 351 -3.35 -1.87 29.31
N ASP A 352 -4.21 -2.89 29.15
CA ASP A 352 -5.42 -3.06 29.97
C ASP A 352 -5.04 -3.26 31.45
N LEU A 353 -3.99 -4.04 31.73
CA LEU A 353 -3.44 -4.18 33.07
C LEU A 353 -2.95 -2.84 33.64
N GLY A 354 -2.15 -2.07 32.88
CA GLY A 354 -1.66 -0.76 33.34
C GLY A 354 -2.80 0.22 33.64
N ARG A 355 -3.82 0.25 32.77
CA ARG A 355 -5.05 1.03 32.96
C ARG A 355 -5.82 0.59 34.20
N ALA A 356 -5.93 -0.71 34.44
CA ALA A 356 -6.55 -1.27 35.63
C ALA A 356 -5.82 -0.86 36.93
N MET A 357 -4.51 -0.57 36.87
CA MET A 357 -3.75 0.01 38.00
C MET A 357 -3.71 1.54 38.00
N GLY A 358 -4.27 2.21 37.00
CA GLY A 358 -4.17 3.65 36.83
C GLY A 358 -2.76 4.12 36.49
N VAL A 359 -1.92 3.28 35.88
CA VAL A 359 -0.55 3.56 35.46
C VAL A 359 -0.50 3.79 33.95
N MET A 360 0.20 4.84 33.52
CA MET A 360 0.43 5.10 32.09
C MET A 360 1.42 4.11 31.50
N VAL A 361 1.05 3.51 30.36
CA VAL A 361 1.88 2.57 29.60
C VAL A 361 2.32 3.21 28.27
N PHE A 362 3.61 3.49 28.14
CA PHE A 362 4.19 3.92 26.87
C PHE A 362 4.46 2.71 25.98
N VAL A 363 3.78 2.63 24.83
CA VAL A 363 4.07 1.61 23.82
C VAL A 363 5.04 2.16 22.78
N PHE A 364 6.14 1.43 22.56
CA PHE A 364 7.16 1.74 21.57
C PHE A 364 7.19 0.62 20.53
N ASN A 365 6.96 0.95 19.26
CA ASN A 365 7.09 -0.02 18.18
C ASN A 365 8.57 -0.16 17.80
N CYS A 366 9.17 -1.33 18.04
CA CYS A 366 10.57 -1.57 17.73
C CYS A 366 10.78 -1.79 16.23
N SER A 367 11.82 -1.18 15.69
CA SER A 367 12.26 -1.38 14.31
C SER A 367 13.76 -1.67 14.27
N ASP A 368 14.22 -2.12 13.11
CA ASP A 368 15.64 -2.33 12.80
C ASP A 368 16.47 -1.04 12.84
N GLN A 369 15.84 0.13 12.76
CA GLN A 369 16.49 1.45 12.83
C GLN A 369 16.69 1.96 14.26
N LEU A 370 16.21 1.22 15.28
CA LEU A 370 16.22 1.68 16.67
C LEU A 370 17.60 1.48 17.31
N ASP A 371 18.20 2.57 17.76
CA ASP A 371 19.56 2.63 18.33
C ASP A 371 19.57 2.50 19.86
N TYR A 372 20.67 2.02 20.44
CA TYR A 372 20.84 1.84 21.90
C TYR A 372 20.79 3.18 22.65
N LYS A 373 21.20 4.28 22.02
CA LYS A 373 21.11 5.63 22.63
C LYS A 373 19.67 6.08 22.80
N SER A 374 18.81 5.80 21.81
CA SER A 374 17.39 6.10 21.89
C SER A 374 16.72 5.26 22.98
N MET A 375 17.09 3.98 23.12
CA MET A 375 16.62 3.13 24.23
C MET A 375 17.09 3.64 25.58
N GLY A 376 18.35 4.08 25.70
CA GLY A 376 18.89 4.68 26.92
C GLY A 376 18.06 5.89 27.37
N GLN A 377 17.72 6.79 26.44
CA GLN A 377 16.82 7.92 26.71
C GLN A 377 15.41 7.48 27.16
N MET A 378 14.84 6.44 26.56
CA MET A 378 13.55 5.89 26.97
C MET A 378 13.62 5.32 28.39
N PHE A 379 14.66 4.55 28.73
CA PHE A 379 14.85 4.02 30.08
C PHE A 379 15.10 5.12 31.11
N LYS A 380 15.84 6.18 30.78
CA LYS A 380 15.97 7.39 31.61
C LYS A 380 14.61 8.01 31.90
N GLY A 381 13.75 8.14 30.88
CA GLY A 381 12.38 8.62 31.05
C GLY A 381 11.56 7.73 31.98
N LEU A 382 11.50 6.43 31.68
CA LEU A 382 10.68 5.45 32.41
C LEU A 382 11.10 5.31 33.88
N SER A 383 12.40 5.36 34.17
CA SER A 383 12.94 5.23 35.54
C SER A 383 12.56 6.41 36.42
N GLN A 384 12.55 7.63 35.85
CA GLN A 384 12.26 8.85 36.58
C GLN A 384 10.75 9.12 36.73
N THR A 385 9.93 8.68 35.77
CA THR A 385 8.47 8.88 35.83
C THR A 385 7.73 7.79 36.61
N GLY A 386 8.30 6.60 36.74
CA GLY A 386 7.58 5.44 37.31
C GLY A 386 6.55 4.81 36.38
N THR A 387 6.52 5.22 35.11
CA THR A 387 5.58 4.69 34.12
C THR A 387 6.07 3.37 33.53
N TRP A 388 5.19 2.66 32.83
CA TRP A 388 5.54 1.38 32.21
C TRP A 388 5.94 1.56 30.75
N GLY A 389 6.94 0.82 30.31
CA GLY A 389 7.35 0.76 28.91
C GLY A 389 7.03 -0.59 28.29
N CYS A 390 6.23 -0.61 27.23
CA CYS A 390 5.92 -1.81 26.45
C CYS A 390 6.59 -1.71 25.07
N PHE A 391 7.62 -2.51 24.85
CA PHE A 391 8.37 -2.57 23.59
C PHE A 391 7.76 -3.64 22.69
N ASP A 392 7.02 -3.18 21.66
CA ASP A 392 6.31 -4.03 20.72
C ASP A 392 7.25 -4.54 19.64
N GLU A 393 7.18 -5.84 19.32
CA GLU A 393 8.06 -6.51 18.35
C GLU A 393 9.56 -6.34 18.66
N PHE A 394 9.92 -6.49 19.95
CA PHE A 394 11.28 -6.27 20.46
C PHE A 394 12.36 -7.09 19.72
N ASN A 395 11.97 -8.22 19.15
CA ASN A 395 12.83 -9.10 18.35
C ASN A 395 13.06 -8.64 16.90
N ARG A 396 12.72 -7.40 16.56
CA ARG A 396 13.14 -6.74 15.29
C ARG A 396 14.43 -5.95 15.42
N ILE A 397 14.86 -5.69 16.66
CA ILE A 397 16.12 -4.99 16.92
C ILE A 397 17.29 -5.93 16.58
N PRO A 398 18.34 -5.45 15.89
CA PRO A 398 19.54 -6.24 15.62
C PRO A 398 20.17 -6.77 16.91
N VAL A 399 20.73 -7.98 16.85
CA VAL A 399 21.32 -8.67 18.01
C VAL A 399 22.44 -7.85 18.67
N GLU A 400 23.22 -7.14 17.85
CA GLU A 400 24.31 -6.25 18.32
C GLU A 400 23.80 -5.15 19.27
N VAL A 401 22.67 -4.54 18.92
CA VAL A 401 22.03 -3.48 19.73
C VAL A 401 21.35 -4.07 20.96
N LEU A 402 20.70 -5.23 20.83
CA LEU A 402 20.08 -5.95 21.96
C LEU A 402 21.08 -6.29 23.06
N SER A 403 22.32 -6.62 22.69
CA SER A 403 23.37 -6.90 23.67
C SER A 403 23.67 -5.69 24.57
N VAL A 404 23.74 -4.48 24.00
CA VAL A 404 23.96 -3.24 24.76
C VAL A 404 22.75 -2.90 25.63
N ILE A 405 21.54 -3.06 25.07
CA ILE A 405 20.28 -2.83 25.80
C ILE A 405 20.18 -3.74 27.05
N SER A 406 20.70 -4.98 26.97
CA SER A 406 20.70 -5.89 28.12
C SER A 406 21.44 -5.31 29.33
N THR A 407 22.58 -4.65 29.10
CA THR A 407 23.36 -3.99 30.14
C THR A 407 22.60 -2.79 30.72
N GLN A 408 22.03 -1.95 29.86
CA GLN A 408 21.24 -0.78 30.27
C GLN A 408 20.06 -1.21 31.17
N LEU A 409 19.25 -2.18 30.72
CA LEU A 409 18.09 -2.64 31.49
C LEU A 409 18.50 -3.30 32.81
N LYS A 410 19.60 -4.07 32.81
CA LYS A 410 20.14 -4.69 34.02
C LYS A 410 20.51 -3.64 35.08
N MET A 411 21.11 -2.52 34.70
CA MET A 411 21.43 -1.42 35.63
C MET A 411 20.17 -0.88 36.33
N VAL A 412 19.06 -0.73 35.61
CA VAL A 412 17.78 -0.28 36.16
C VAL A 412 17.21 -1.33 37.14
N LEU A 413 17.18 -2.60 36.73
CA LEU A 413 16.64 -3.69 37.56
C LEU A 413 17.46 -3.91 38.83
N ASP A 414 18.79 -3.83 38.77
CA ASP A 414 19.66 -3.98 39.94
C ASP A 414 19.48 -2.81 40.92
N ALA A 415 19.27 -1.59 40.42
CA ALA A 415 18.93 -0.43 41.25
C ALA A 415 17.57 -0.59 41.95
N LEU A 416 16.56 -1.14 41.26
CA LEU A 416 15.24 -1.44 41.83
C LEU A 416 15.32 -2.55 42.90
N ARG A 417 16.10 -3.62 42.66
CA ARG A 417 16.32 -4.71 43.64
C ARG A 417 17.02 -4.20 44.89
N ALA A 418 18.01 -3.32 44.72
CA ALA A 418 18.70 -2.65 45.82
C ALA A 418 17.85 -1.55 46.49
N ARG A 419 16.63 -1.28 46.00
CA ARG A 419 15.70 -0.26 46.51
C ARG A 419 16.31 1.14 46.61
N LYS A 420 17.18 1.50 45.65
CA LYS A 420 17.79 2.84 45.59
C LYS A 420 16.76 3.89 45.17
N GLU A 421 16.86 5.10 45.73
CA GLU A 421 16.05 6.25 45.30
C GLU A 421 16.70 7.01 44.13
N ARG A 422 18.02 6.92 43.99
CA ARG A 422 18.83 7.51 42.91
C ARG A 422 19.91 6.52 42.48
N PHE A 423 20.25 6.51 41.20
CA PHE A 423 21.31 5.66 40.66
C PHE A 423 21.97 6.29 39.44
N VAL A 424 23.20 5.84 39.14
CA VAL A 424 23.95 6.28 37.98
C VAL A 424 23.58 5.41 36.78
N PHE A 425 23.10 6.04 35.71
CA PHE A 425 22.72 5.41 34.45
C PHE A 425 23.41 6.13 33.29
N GLU A 426 24.30 5.43 32.56
CA GLU A 426 25.10 6.01 31.46
C GLU A 426 25.78 7.33 31.86
N ASP A 427 26.53 7.30 32.98
CA ASP A 427 27.26 8.43 33.58
C ASP A 427 26.39 9.56 34.16
N ASP A 428 25.06 9.45 34.09
CA ASP A 428 24.13 10.41 34.67
C ASP A 428 23.48 9.89 35.96
N GLU A 429 23.49 10.67 37.03
CA GLU A 429 22.74 10.35 38.26
C GLU A 429 21.27 10.77 38.13
N ILE A 430 20.36 9.81 38.14
CA ILE A 430 18.91 10.01 37.95
C ILE A 430 18.08 9.47 39.12
N PRO A 431 16.91 10.06 39.43
CA PRO A 431 15.96 9.50 40.39
C PRO A 431 15.30 8.23 39.85
N LEU A 432 14.91 7.32 40.75
CA LEU A 432 14.27 6.05 40.45
C LEU A 432 12.94 5.91 41.18
N VAL A 433 11.87 5.71 40.43
CA VAL A 433 10.53 5.46 40.98
C VAL A 433 10.24 3.96 40.96
N LYS A 434 9.81 3.40 42.10
CA LYS A 434 9.65 1.95 42.29
C LYS A 434 8.61 1.29 41.37
N SER A 435 7.68 2.06 40.80
CA SER A 435 6.62 1.54 39.92
C SER A 435 7.09 1.27 38.49
N THR A 436 8.31 1.70 38.10
CA THR A 436 8.86 1.48 36.76
C THR A 436 8.91 -0.01 36.42
N CYS A 437 8.34 -0.37 35.27
CA CYS A 437 8.38 -1.73 34.75
C CYS A 437 8.56 -1.73 33.22
N THR A 438 9.24 -2.76 32.71
CA THR A 438 9.49 -2.93 31.28
C THR A 438 8.88 -4.23 30.78
N PHE A 439 8.11 -4.14 29.71
CA PHE A 439 7.49 -5.27 29.02
C PHE A 439 7.99 -5.36 27.59
N VAL A 440 8.20 -6.57 27.10
CA VAL A 440 8.60 -6.84 25.71
C VAL A 440 7.62 -7.82 25.08
N THR A 441 7.09 -7.50 23.91
CA THR A 441 6.22 -8.43 23.18
C THR A 441 7.01 -9.13 22.09
N MET A 442 6.74 -10.42 21.92
CA MET A 442 7.39 -11.24 20.90
C MET A 442 6.37 -12.02 20.08
N ASN A 443 6.64 -12.08 18.78
CA ASN A 443 5.89 -12.88 17.84
C ASN A 443 6.85 -13.90 17.19
N PRO A 444 7.03 -15.10 17.77
CA PRO A 444 7.94 -16.11 17.24
C PRO A 444 7.48 -16.64 15.86
N GLY A 445 8.43 -17.07 15.02
CA GLY A 445 8.15 -17.80 13.77
C GLY A 445 7.80 -16.98 12.52
N TYR A 446 7.97 -15.65 12.54
CA TYR A 446 7.77 -14.79 11.36
C TYR A 446 9.10 -14.37 10.73
N ALA A 447 9.10 -14.16 9.42
CA ALA A 447 10.26 -13.68 8.67
C ALA A 447 10.75 -12.31 9.19
N GLY A 448 12.07 -12.13 9.27
CA GLY A 448 12.69 -10.87 9.70
C GLY A 448 12.77 -10.65 11.22
N ARG A 449 12.48 -11.67 12.03
CA ARG A 449 12.59 -11.60 13.50
C ARG A 449 13.73 -12.47 14.02
N THR A 450 14.48 -11.94 14.97
CA THR A 450 15.62 -12.62 15.61
C THR A 450 15.19 -13.38 16.86
N GLU A 451 16.00 -14.32 17.32
CA GLU A 451 15.85 -14.85 18.67
C GLU A 451 16.54 -13.93 19.67
N LEU A 452 15.94 -13.76 20.86
CA LEU A 452 16.55 -12.96 21.90
C LEU A 452 17.79 -13.67 22.48
N PRO A 453 18.89 -12.94 22.71
CA PRO A 453 20.05 -13.44 23.45
C PRO A 453 19.67 -13.92 24.86
N GLU A 454 20.38 -14.90 25.39
CA GLU A 454 20.14 -15.42 26.76
C GLU A 454 20.31 -14.34 27.84
N SER A 455 21.28 -13.44 27.67
CA SER A 455 21.50 -12.30 28.57
C SER A 455 20.27 -11.41 28.72
N VAL A 456 19.53 -11.22 27.63
CA VAL A 456 18.27 -10.47 27.62
C VAL A 456 17.15 -11.31 28.22
N LYS A 457 17.02 -12.58 27.79
CA LYS A 457 15.97 -13.49 28.27
C LYS A 457 15.96 -13.60 29.81
N ALA A 458 17.13 -13.61 30.45
CA ALA A 458 17.27 -13.68 31.91
C ALA A 458 16.67 -12.47 32.67
N LEU A 459 16.50 -11.32 32.00
CA LEU A 459 15.92 -10.11 32.61
C LEU A 459 14.39 -10.09 32.58
N PHE A 460 13.78 -11.02 31.85
CA PHE A 460 12.33 -11.07 31.65
C PHE A 460 11.73 -12.39 32.12
N ARG A 461 10.53 -12.31 32.67
CA ARG A 461 9.68 -13.47 32.91
C ARG A 461 8.84 -13.77 31.65
N PRO A 462 9.00 -14.94 31.00
CA PRO A 462 8.23 -15.27 29.82
C PRO A 462 6.76 -15.55 30.16
N VAL A 463 5.84 -15.10 29.29
CA VAL A 463 4.41 -15.40 29.36
C VAL A 463 3.95 -15.95 28.03
N SER A 464 3.44 -17.17 27.99
CA SER A 464 2.96 -17.79 26.75
C SER A 464 1.51 -17.39 26.48
N MET A 465 1.29 -16.65 25.40
CA MET A 465 -0.02 -16.19 24.93
C MET A 465 -0.48 -17.07 23.76
N VAL A 466 -1.36 -18.02 24.05
CA VAL A 466 -1.97 -18.91 23.05
C VAL A 466 -3.17 -18.23 22.37
N VAL A 467 -3.73 -18.89 21.36
CA VAL A 467 -4.95 -18.41 20.69
C VAL A 467 -6.10 -18.44 21.71
N PRO A 468 -6.81 -17.32 21.93
CA PRO A 468 -7.91 -17.27 22.90
C PRO A 468 -9.16 -17.95 22.36
N ASP A 469 -10.10 -18.27 23.24
CA ASP A 469 -11.40 -18.80 22.86
C ASP A 469 -12.25 -17.73 22.17
N PHE A 470 -12.47 -17.89 20.86
CA PHE A 470 -13.26 -16.96 20.07
C PHE A 470 -14.75 -17.03 20.37
N HIS A 471 -15.27 -18.15 20.90
CA HIS A 471 -16.68 -18.28 21.24
C HIS A 471 -17.05 -17.34 22.38
N LEU A 472 -16.28 -17.38 23.47
CA LEU A 472 -16.46 -16.49 24.63
C LEU A 472 -16.33 -15.02 24.23
N ILE A 473 -15.32 -14.68 23.44
CA ILE A 473 -15.12 -13.29 23.00
C ILE A 473 -16.30 -12.82 22.14
N ALA A 474 -16.76 -13.62 21.18
CA ALA A 474 -17.88 -13.26 20.32
C ALA A 474 -19.19 -13.13 21.11
N GLU A 475 -19.42 -13.96 22.14
CA GLU A 475 -20.57 -13.85 23.04
C GLU A 475 -20.57 -12.53 23.81
N ILE A 476 -19.46 -12.20 24.48
CA ILE A 476 -19.33 -10.97 25.28
C ILE A 476 -19.47 -9.73 24.38
N MET A 477 -18.87 -9.77 23.19
CA MET A 477 -18.99 -8.69 22.21
C MET A 477 -20.43 -8.49 21.75
N LEU A 478 -21.14 -9.56 21.36
CA LEU A 478 -22.55 -9.48 20.96
C LEU A 478 -23.42 -8.93 22.09
N LEU A 479 -23.21 -9.41 23.32
CA LEU A 479 -23.92 -8.91 24.50
C LEU A 479 -23.69 -7.40 24.68
N SER A 480 -22.43 -6.96 24.59
CA SER A 480 -22.05 -5.55 24.71
C SER A 480 -22.60 -4.66 23.58
N GLU A 481 -22.99 -5.25 22.44
CA GLU A 481 -23.60 -4.54 21.32
C GLU A 481 -25.15 -4.56 21.37
N GLY A 482 -25.75 -5.16 22.41
CA GLY A 482 -27.19 -5.16 22.64
C GLY A 482 -27.92 -6.44 22.23
N PHE A 483 -27.20 -7.55 21.98
CA PHE A 483 -27.82 -8.83 21.64
C PHE A 483 -28.13 -9.65 22.88
N GLN A 484 -29.38 -10.05 23.06
CA GLN A 484 -29.82 -10.89 24.18
C GLN A 484 -29.54 -12.38 23.93
N THR A 485 -29.69 -12.85 22.69
CA THR A 485 -29.43 -14.25 22.30
C THR A 485 -27.97 -14.50 21.90
N SER A 486 -27.05 -13.77 22.50
CA SER A 486 -25.61 -13.73 22.17
C SER A 486 -24.94 -15.10 22.18
N LYS A 487 -25.28 -15.98 23.13
CA LYS A 487 -24.68 -17.32 23.28
C LYS A 487 -24.95 -18.27 22.12
N LEU A 488 -26.18 -18.29 21.57
CA LEU A 488 -26.51 -19.13 20.42
C LEU A 488 -25.92 -18.56 19.13
N LEU A 489 -26.02 -17.24 18.97
CA LEU A 489 -25.54 -16.51 17.81
C LEU A 489 -24.02 -16.58 17.66
N SER A 490 -23.28 -16.46 18.76
CA SER A 490 -21.82 -16.58 18.75
C SER A 490 -21.36 -17.98 18.32
N ARG A 491 -22.08 -19.06 18.72
CA ARG A 491 -21.80 -20.43 18.22
C ARG A 491 -21.96 -20.52 16.72
N LYS A 492 -23.11 -20.09 16.19
CA LYS A 492 -23.37 -20.10 14.73
C LYS A 492 -22.32 -19.30 13.98
N PHE A 493 -21.96 -18.13 14.50
CA PHE A 493 -20.96 -17.24 13.91
C PHE A 493 -19.57 -17.88 13.83
N ILE A 494 -19.08 -18.47 14.94
CA ILE A 494 -17.76 -19.10 14.98
C ILE A 494 -17.71 -20.36 14.13
N ILE A 495 -18.78 -21.17 14.13
CA ILE A 495 -18.89 -22.35 13.26
C ILE A 495 -18.82 -21.93 11.79
N LEU A 496 -19.55 -20.88 11.39
CA LEU A 496 -19.48 -20.36 10.01
C LEU A 496 -18.04 -20.00 9.63
N TYR A 497 -17.33 -19.26 10.48
CA TYR A 497 -15.97 -18.81 10.16
C TYR A 497 -14.97 -19.97 10.13
N SER A 498 -15.15 -20.98 10.98
CA SER A 498 -14.38 -22.23 10.91
C SER A 498 -14.64 -22.99 9.60
N LEU A 499 -15.91 -23.16 9.22
CA LEU A 499 -16.28 -23.82 7.96
C LEU A 499 -15.78 -23.05 6.75
N CYS A 500 -15.83 -21.71 6.78
CA CYS A 500 -15.26 -20.86 5.73
C CYS A 500 -13.74 -21.04 5.61
N GLN A 501 -13.03 -21.23 6.73
CA GLN A 501 -11.60 -21.47 6.72
C GLN A 501 -11.24 -22.85 6.14
N ASP A 502 -12.09 -23.86 6.36
CA ASP A 502 -11.84 -25.24 5.95
C ASP A 502 -12.31 -25.55 4.53
N LEU A 503 -13.45 -24.98 4.10
CA LEU A 503 -14.12 -25.32 2.84
C LEU A 503 -13.86 -24.36 1.68
N LEU A 504 -13.62 -23.07 1.95
CA LEU A 504 -13.35 -22.10 0.88
C LEU A 504 -11.93 -22.26 0.32
N SER A 505 -11.72 -21.73 -0.87
CA SER A 505 -10.39 -21.74 -1.47
C SER A 505 -9.36 -21.01 -0.60
N LYS A 506 -8.13 -21.55 -0.51
CA LYS A 506 -7.06 -20.97 0.33
C LYS A 506 -6.46 -19.73 -0.32
N GLN A 507 -7.11 -18.58 -0.11
CA GLN A 507 -6.63 -17.28 -0.57
C GLN A 507 -5.83 -16.54 0.51
N HIS A 508 -4.75 -15.85 0.12
CA HIS A 508 -3.90 -15.08 1.05
C HIS A 508 -4.61 -13.87 1.70
N HIS A 509 -5.68 -13.38 1.08
CA HIS A 509 -6.43 -12.22 1.58
C HIS A 509 -7.65 -12.63 2.44
N TYR A 510 -7.90 -13.93 2.61
CA TYR A 510 -8.95 -14.40 3.51
C TYR A 510 -8.48 -14.31 4.96
N ASP A 511 -9.24 -13.55 5.75
CA ASP A 511 -9.07 -13.48 7.19
C ASP A 511 -10.39 -13.85 7.89
N TRP A 512 -10.28 -14.84 8.77
CA TRP A 512 -11.34 -15.37 9.63
C TRP A 512 -10.95 -15.29 11.11
N LYS A 513 -9.89 -14.55 11.44
CA LYS A 513 -9.36 -14.42 12.82
C LYS A 513 -10.04 -13.30 13.59
N LEU A 514 -9.65 -13.17 14.87
CA LEU A 514 -10.25 -12.28 15.86
C LEU A 514 -10.49 -10.83 15.41
N ARG A 515 -9.60 -10.23 14.62
CA ARG A 515 -9.80 -8.84 14.13
C ARG A 515 -10.94 -8.72 13.13
N ALA A 516 -11.06 -9.68 12.21
CA ALA A 516 -12.19 -9.76 11.29
C ALA A 516 -13.48 -9.98 12.07
N ILE A 517 -13.46 -10.90 13.04
CA ILE A 517 -14.59 -11.18 13.96
C ILE A 517 -15.04 -9.90 14.67
N LYS A 518 -14.12 -9.20 15.36
CA LYS A 518 -14.40 -7.96 16.09
C LYS A 518 -15.09 -6.92 15.20
N THR A 519 -14.62 -6.79 13.95
CA THR A 519 -15.17 -5.80 13.01
C THR A 519 -16.58 -6.17 12.57
N THR A 520 -16.81 -7.42 12.20
CA THR A 520 -18.13 -7.88 11.77
C THR A 520 -19.16 -7.75 12.90
N LEU A 521 -18.77 -8.04 14.15
CA LEU A 521 -19.66 -7.91 15.31
C LEU A 521 -20.00 -6.44 15.62
N ASN A 522 -19.03 -5.52 15.55
CA ASN A 522 -19.29 -4.09 15.73
C ASN A 522 -20.25 -3.53 14.65
N VAL A 523 -20.11 -4.00 13.41
CA VAL A 523 -21.03 -3.64 12.31
C VAL A 523 -22.43 -4.21 12.58
N ALA A 524 -22.53 -5.46 13.06
CA ALA A 524 -23.80 -6.06 13.43
C ALA A 524 -24.50 -5.28 14.56
N GLY A 525 -23.75 -4.81 15.57
CA GLY A 525 -24.26 -3.93 16.62
C GLY A 525 -24.81 -2.60 16.10
N GLY A 526 -24.09 -1.97 15.16
CA GLY A 526 -24.58 -0.77 14.47
C GLY A 526 -25.90 -1.01 13.75
N MET A 527 -25.95 -2.07 12.94
CA MET A 527 -27.17 -2.45 12.21
C MET A 527 -28.33 -2.82 13.16
N LYS A 528 -28.05 -3.39 14.34
CA LYS A 528 -29.09 -3.73 15.32
C LYS A 528 -29.73 -2.46 15.91
N ARG A 529 -28.93 -1.42 16.15
CA ARG A 529 -29.43 -0.12 16.61
C ARG A 529 -30.24 0.60 15.56
N ASP A 530 -29.82 0.54 14.30
CA ASP A 530 -30.56 1.16 13.19
C ASP A 530 -31.88 0.43 12.90
N ALA A 531 -31.98 -0.85 13.26
CA ALA A 531 -33.13 -1.72 12.98
C ALA A 531 -33.61 -2.49 14.23
N LEU A 532 -34.09 -1.77 15.25
CA LEU A 532 -34.53 -2.35 16.53
C LEU A 532 -35.59 -3.46 16.39
N ASN A 533 -36.53 -3.30 15.45
CA ASN A 533 -37.66 -4.21 15.22
C ASN A 533 -37.28 -5.52 14.51
N VAL A 534 -36.06 -5.62 13.99
CA VAL A 534 -35.60 -6.82 13.28
C VAL A 534 -35.04 -7.82 14.29
N THR A 535 -35.41 -9.09 14.12
CA THR A 535 -34.90 -10.21 14.93
C THR A 535 -33.38 -10.30 14.84
N GLU A 536 -32.71 -10.58 15.95
CA GLU A 536 -31.24 -10.59 16.07
C GLU A 536 -30.55 -11.48 15.02
N ASP A 537 -31.05 -12.70 14.76
CA ASP A 537 -30.54 -13.61 13.74
C ASP A 537 -30.49 -12.97 12.33
N LYS A 538 -31.51 -12.18 11.97
CA LYS A 538 -31.59 -11.52 10.66
C LYS A 538 -30.57 -10.39 10.53
N VAL A 539 -30.35 -9.64 11.60
CA VAL A 539 -29.35 -8.57 11.64
C VAL A 539 -27.94 -9.16 11.52
N LEU A 540 -27.65 -10.21 12.28
CA LEU A 540 -26.35 -10.87 12.22
C LEU A 540 -26.09 -11.48 10.85
N LEU A 541 -27.08 -12.18 10.27
CA LEU A 541 -26.99 -12.74 8.92
C LEU A 541 -26.67 -11.67 7.88
N ARG A 542 -27.32 -10.52 7.96
CA ARG A 542 -27.09 -9.41 7.04
C ARG A 542 -25.68 -8.86 7.16
N ALA A 543 -25.22 -8.61 8.38
CA ALA A 543 -23.85 -8.14 8.62
C ALA A 543 -22.81 -9.15 8.11
N LEU A 544 -23.03 -10.44 8.35
CA LEU A 544 -22.19 -11.54 7.86
C LEU A 544 -22.12 -11.58 6.33
N ARG A 545 -23.27 -11.48 5.66
CA ARG A 545 -23.33 -11.52 4.19
C ARG A 545 -22.67 -10.29 3.58
N ASP A 546 -23.14 -9.09 3.95
CA ASP A 546 -22.78 -7.85 3.27
C ASP A 546 -21.27 -7.54 3.46
N PHE A 547 -20.71 -7.83 4.65
CA PHE A 547 -19.29 -7.63 4.93
C PHE A 547 -18.38 -8.63 4.21
N ASN A 548 -18.79 -9.89 4.08
CA ASN A 548 -17.95 -10.94 3.48
C ASN A 548 -18.10 -11.06 1.96
N MET A 549 -19.22 -10.63 1.35
CA MET A 549 -19.39 -10.70 -0.10
C MET A 549 -18.35 -9.86 -0.88
N GLY A 550 -17.89 -8.75 -0.32
CA GLY A 550 -16.91 -7.88 -0.97
C GLY A 550 -15.50 -8.49 -1.08
N LYS A 551 -15.16 -9.46 -0.21
CA LYS A 551 -13.82 -10.07 -0.12
C LYS A 551 -13.66 -11.38 -0.89
N LEU A 552 -14.75 -12.06 -1.24
CA LEU A 552 -14.72 -13.40 -1.82
C LEU A 552 -14.42 -13.37 -3.32
N ILE A 553 -13.71 -14.38 -3.81
CA ILE A 553 -13.59 -14.66 -5.24
C ILE A 553 -14.89 -15.25 -5.78
N TYR A 554 -15.13 -15.10 -7.09
CA TYR A 554 -16.36 -15.57 -7.76
C TYR A 554 -16.78 -16.99 -7.37
N ASP A 555 -15.87 -17.97 -7.46
CA ASP A 555 -16.18 -19.39 -7.20
C ASP A 555 -16.59 -19.68 -5.73
N ASP A 556 -16.06 -18.92 -4.78
CA ASP A 556 -16.30 -19.10 -3.35
C ASP A 556 -17.62 -18.45 -2.88
N VAL A 557 -18.19 -17.54 -3.69
CA VAL A 557 -19.45 -16.85 -3.33
C VAL A 557 -20.60 -17.83 -3.17
N GLU A 558 -20.72 -18.81 -4.08
CA GLU A 558 -21.81 -19.80 -4.03
C GLU A 558 -21.67 -20.73 -2.82
N ILE A 559 -20.46 -21.19 -2.52
CA ILE A 559 -20.18 -22.04 -1.35
C ILE A 559 -20.53 -21.28 -0.07
N PHE A 560 -20.11 -20.02 0.05
CA PHE A 560 -20.41 -19.19 1.22
C PHE A 560 -21.91 -18.97 1.43
N LEU A 561 -22.66 -18.70 0.35
CA LEU A 561 -24.12 -18.58 0.42
C LEU A 561 -24.80 -19.91 0.79
N GLY A 562 -24.25 -21.05 0.37
CA GLY A 562 -24.67 -22.38 0.82
C GLY A 562 -24.51 -22.56 2.33
N LEU A 563 -23.32 -22.27 2.86
CA LEU A 563 -23.03 -22.35 4.31
C LEU A 563 -23.93 -21.44 5.15
N LEU A 564 -24.22 -20.24 4.65
CA LEU A 564 -25.16 -19.33 5.30
C LEU A 564 -26.59 -19.88 5.32
N ASN A 565 -27.04 -20.55 4.26
CA ASN A 565 -28.37 -21.18 4.22
C ASN A 565 -28.48 -22.35 5.20
N ASP A 566 -27.42 -23.13 5.38
CA ASP A 566 -27.40 -24.26 6.31
C ASP A 566 -27.50 -23.80 7.78
N LEU A 567 -26.79 -22.72 8.14
CA LEU A 567 -26.77 -22.16 9.50
C LEU A 567 -27.97 -21.25 9.79
N PHE A 568 -28.53 -20.58 8.78
CA PHE A 568 -29.69 -19.71 8.87
C PHE A 568 -30.78 -20.09 7.84
N PRO A 569 -31.46 -21.22 8.02
CA PRO A 569 -32.43 -21.72 7.05
C PRO A 569 -33.54 -20.70 6.75
N LYS A 570 -33.91 -20.59 5.47
CA LYS A 570 -35.02 -19.75 4.97
C LYS A 570 -34.93 -18.25 5.30
N THR A 571 -33.80 -17.77 5.83
CA THR A 571 -33.65 -16.39 6.31
C THR A 571 -32.99 -15.48 5.27
N LEU A 572 -32.14 -16.03 4.39
CA LEU A 572 -31.40 -15.26 3.38
C LEU A 572 -32.29 -14.54 2.36
N GLN A 573 -33.37 -15.17 1.90
CA GLN A 573 -34.31 -14.55 0.95
C GLN A 573 -35.17 -13.45 1.60
N LEU A 574 -35.32 -13.49 2.92
CA LEU A 574 -36.16 -12.56 3.68
C LEU A 574 -35.44 -11.26 4.08
N VAL A 575 -34.13 -11.16 3.83
CA VAL A 575 -33.31 -10.03 4.27
C VAL A 575 -32.56 -9.44 3.08
N PRO A 576 -33.17 -8.55 2.28
CA PRO A 576 -32.47 -7.89 1.17
C PRO A 576 -31.35 -6.98 1.68
N ARG A 577 -30.41 -6.64 0.79
CA ARG A 577 -29.39 -5.60 1.07
C ARG A 577 -30.09 -4.24 1.13
N VAL A 578 -29.78 -3.43 2.14
CA VAL A 578 -30.23 -2.03 2.16
C VAL A 578 -29.31 -1.24 1.26
N VAL A 579 -29.91 -0.43 0.41
CA VAL A 579 -29.22 0.39 -0.57
C VAL A 579 -29.61 1.84 -0.33
N ASP A 580 -28.62 2.72 -0.21
CA ASP A 580 -28.85 4.16 -0.27
C ASP A 580 -29.11 4.55 -1.72
N THR A 581 -30.40 4.69 -2.07
CA THR A 581 -30.85 5.01 -3.42
C THR A 581 -30.33 6.36 -3.90
N ARG A 582 -30.28 7.36 -3.01
CA ARG A 582 -29.79 8.71 -3.34
C ARG A 582 -28.32 8.65 -3.72
N PHE A 583 -27.51 7.95 -2.93
CA PHE A 583 -26.09 7.84 -3.25
C PHE A 583 -25.83 7.01 -4.52
N GLU A 584 -26.59 5.94 -4.75
CA GLU A 584 -26.44 5.14 -5.98
C GLU A 584 -26.73 5.97 -7.24
N GLU A 585 -27.71 6.88 -7.17
CA GLU A 585 -27.98 7.85 -8.25
C GLU A 585 -26.80 8.81 -8.48
N ASP A 586 -26.19 9.34 -7.42
CA ASP A 586 -24.98 10.18 -7.50
C ASP A 586 -23.80 9.40 -8.11
N VAL A 587 -23.65 8.12 -7.77
CA VAL A 587 -22.62 7.24 -8.38
C VAL A 587 -22.90 7.02 -9.87
N LYS A 588 -24.15 6.75 -10.26
CA LYS A 588 -24.54 6.62 -11.68
C LYS A 588 -24.25 7.91 -12.44
N LYS A 589 -24.57 9.07 -11.85
CA LYS A 589 -24.29 10.39 -12.43
C LYS A 589 -22.77 10.62 -12.56
N ALA A 590 -21.99 10.38 -11.50
CA ALA A 590 -20.54 10.53 -11.52
C ALA A 590 -19.88 9.64 -12.58
N THR A 591 -20.38 8.42 -12.75
CA THR A 591 -19.90 7.45 -13.76
C THR A 591 -20.13 7.98 -15.17
N ARG A 592 -21.36 8.45 -15.46
CA ARG A 592 -21.69 9.07 -16.76
C ARG A 592 -20.90 10.34 -17.04
N GLU A 593 -20.71 11.21 -16.05
CA GLU A 593 -19.91 12.42 -16.22
C GLU A 593 -18.41 12.12 -16.48
N GLN A 594 -17.91 10.96 -16.06
CA GLN A 594 -16.56 10.49 -16.43
C GLN A 594 -16.53 9.76 -17.79
N LYS A 595 -17.66 9.70 -18.51
CA LYS A 595 -17.85 8.97 -19.77
C LYS A 595 -17.51 7.49 -19.60
N LEU A 596 -18.09 6.86 -18.59
CA LEU A 596 -17.95 5.43 -18.28
C LEU A 596 -19.33 4.77 -18.25
N GLN A 597 -19.37 3.44 -18.42
CA GLN A 597 -20.61 2.66 -18.37
C GLN A 597 -21.05 2.36 -16.92
N PRO A 598 -22.30 2.69 -16.53
CA PRO A 598 -22.83 2.43 -15.19
C PRO A 598 -23.37 1.01 -15.05
N GLU A 599 -22.51 -0.01 -15.18
CA GLU A 599 -22.90 -1.41 -14.97
C GLU A 599 -23.24 -1.71 -13.51
N ALA A 600 -24.24 -2.58 -13.28
CA ALA A 600 -24.73 -2.89 -11.93
C ALA A 600 -23.63 -3.45 -10.99
N LYS A 601 -22.75 -4.33 -11.50
CA LYS A 601 -21.62 -4.88 -10.71
C LYS A 601 -20.57 -3.81 -10.39
N PHE A 602 -20.28 -2.91 -11.34
CA PHE A 602 -19.36 -1.80 -11.11
C PHE A 602 -19.89 -0.86 -10.02
N LEU A 603 -21.17 -0.47 -10.10
CA LEU A 603 -21.83 0.37 -9.10
C LEU A 603 -21.83 -0.31 -7.72
N LEU A 604 -22.12 -1.61 -7.67
CA LEU A 604 -22.05 -2.40 -6.45
C LEU A 604 -20.68 -2.30 -5.78
N LYS A 605 -19.59 -2.46 -6.54
CA LYS A 605 -18.21 -2.37 -6.01
C LYS A 605 -17.86 -0.96 -5.51
N VAL A 606 -18.36 0.08 -6.17
CA VAL A 606 -18.20 1.47 -5.71
C VAL A 606 -18.90 1.69 -4.37
N THR A 607 -20.13 1.21 -4.22
CA THR A 607 -20.89 1.32 -2.97
C THR A 607 -20.26 0.49 -1.85
N GLN A 608 -19.82 -0.74 -2.14
CA GLN A 608 -19.11 -1.58 -1.18
C GLN A 608 -17.82 -0.92 -0.68
N LEU A 609 -17.08 -0.22 -1.55
CA LEU A 609 -15.90 0.52 -1.14
C LEU A 609 -16.25 1.65 -0.16
N ARG A 610 -17.37 2.36 -0.35
CA ARG A 610 -17.84 3.38 0.59
C ARG A 610 -18.20 2.78 1.95
N GLU A 611 -19.03 1.74 1.95
CA GLU A 611 -19.46 1.04 3.17
C GLU A 611 -18.23 0.55 3.96
N LEU A 612 -17.23 0.02 3.26
CA LEU A 612 -15.99 -0.44 3.88
C LEU A 612 -15.14 0.70 4.45
N LEU A 613 -15.12 1.87 3.81
CA LEU A 613 -14.40 3.07 4.27
C LEU A 613 -15.04 3.75 5.49
N GLU A 614 -16.33 3.53 5.72
CA GLU A 614 -17.03 3.99 6.93
C GLU A 614 -16.65 3.13 8.14
N VAL A 615 -16.43 1.82 7.93
CA VAL A 615 -16.07 0.86 8.99
C VAL A 615 -14.56 0.83 9.26
N ARG A 616 -13.73 0.84 8.20
CA ARG A 616 -12.27 0.72 8.27
C ARG A 616 -11.61 1.90 7.57
N TRP A 617 -10.60 2.49 8.21
CA TRP A 617 -9.86 3.60 7.61
C TRP A 617 -8.75 3.14 6.65
N SER A 618 -8.37 1.86 6.68
CA SER A 618 -7.43 1.27 5.72
C SER A 618 -8.13 0.19 4.90
N VAL A 619 -8.04 0.28 3.57
CA VAL A 619 -8.74 -0.63 2.65
C VAL A 619 -7.82 -1.07 1.51
N PHE A 620 -7.75 -2.39 1.28
CA PHE A 620 -7.06 -3.04 0.17
C PHE A 620 -8.03 -3.29 -0.98
N ILE A 621 -7.75 -2.67 -2.12
CA ILE A 621 -8.43 -2.89 -3.40
C ILE A 621 -7.60 -3.91 -4.19
N LEU A 622 -8.04 -5.17 -4.15
CA LEU A 622 -7.39 -6.31 -4.78
C LEU A 622 -8.03 -6.64 -6.11
N GLY A 623 -7.22 -7.08 -7.07
CA GLY A 623 -7.70 -7.56 -8.35
C GLY A 623 -6.60 -7.55 -9.41
N SER A 624 -6.86 -8.23 -10.51
CA SER A 624 -5.85 -8.35 -11.57
C SER A 624 -5.59 -7.02 -12.29
N ALA A 625 -4.51 -6.95 -13.07
CA ALA A 625 -4.21 -5.77 -13.87
C ALA A 625 -5.33 -5.54 -14.90
N GLY A 626 -5.92 -4.33 -14.90
CA GLY A 626 -6.97 -3.98 -15.85
C GLY A 626 -8.42 -4.10 -15.37
N CYS A 627 -8.69 -4.65 -14.18
CA CYS A 627 -10.05 -4.80 -13.62
C CYS A 627 -10.69 -3.48 -13.13
N GLY A 628 -10.28 -2.31 -13.63
CA GLY A 628 -10.92 -1.03 -13.24
C GLY A 628 -10.73 -0.57 -11.79
N LYS A 629 -9.79 -1.14 -11.02
CA LYS A 629 -9.51 -0.74 -9.62
C LYS A 629 -9.37 0.78 -9.44
N SER A 630 -8.52 1.41 -10.25
CA SER A 630 -8.33 2.87 -10.20
C SER A 630 -9.59 3.65 -10.54
N THR A 631 -10.42 3.10 -11.42
CA THR A 631 -11.69 3.70 -11.84
C THR A 631 -12.71 3.67 -10.71
N VAL A 632 -12.80 2.56 -9.94
CA VAL A 632 -13.74 2.42 -8.82
C VAL A 632 -13.56 3.53 -7.78
N TRP A 633 -12.34 3.73 -7.28
CA TRP A 633 -12.12 4.77 -6.26
C TRP A 633 -12.16 6.20 -6.84
N LYS A 634 -11.77 6.40 -8.12
CA LYS A 634 -11.93 7.72 -8.78
C LYS A 634 -13.39 8.11 -8.98
N VAL A 635 -14.26 7.15 -9.31
CA VAL A 635 -15.71 7.38 -9.41
C VAL A 635 -16.28 7.65 -8.03
N LEU A 636 -15.87 6.90 -7.00
CA LEU A 636 -16.30 7.14 -5.61
C LEU A 636 -15.98 8.57 -5.15
N ALA A 637 -14.73 9.02 -5.35
CA ALA A 637 -14.30 10.38 -4.96
C ALA A 637 -15.15 11.47 -5.64
N LYS A 638 -15.53 11.25 -6.91
CA LYS A 638 -16.37 12.18 -7.66
C LYS A 638 -17.83 12.13 -7.21
N ALA A 639 -18.37 10.94 -6.96
CA ALA A 639 -19.73 10.75 -6.44
C ALA A 639 -19.91 11.42 -5.06
N GLN A 640 -18.93 11.27 -4.17
CA GLN A 640 -18.91 12.00 -2.89
C GLN A 640 -18.88 13.52 -3.09
N GLY A 641 -18.10 14.01 -4.07
CA GLY A 641 -18.11 15.43 -4.45
C GLY A 641 -19.49 15.93 -4.88
N LEU A 642 -20.24 15.14 -5.67
CA LEU A 642 -21.63 15.45 -6.05
C LEU A 642 -22.58 15.43 -4.85
N HIS A 643 -22.32 14.56 -3.88
CA HIS A 643 -23.06 14.44 -2.63
C HIS A 643 -22.78 15.58 -1.63
N GLY A 644 -21.86 16.51 -1.95
CA GLY A 644 -21.45 17.61 -1.07
C GLY A 644 -20.24 17.30 -0.18
N GLU A 645 -19.65 16.11 -0.31
CA GLU A 645 -18.51 15.64 0.47
C GLU A 645 -17.23 15.66 -0.38
N LYS A 646 -16.54 16.81 -0.42
CA LYS A 646 -15.32 16.94 -1.23
C LYS A 646 -14.23 15.96 -0.80
N THR A 647 -13.76 15.17 -1.75
CA THR A 647 -12.66 14.22 -1.56
C THR A 647 -11.38 14.70 -2.21
N VAL A 648 -10.28 14.70 -1.46
CA VAL A 648 -8.91 14.99 -1.95
C VAL A 648 -8.07 13.74 -1.79
N TYR A 649 -7.33 13.35 -2.83
CA TYR A 649 -6.48 12.17 -2.78
C TYR A 649 -5.05 12.45 -3.26
N ARG A 650 -4.06 11.73 -2.70
CA ARG A 650 -2.65 11.77 -3.13
C ARG A 650 -2.15 10.35 -3.40
N PRO A 651 -1.87 9.99 -4.68
CA PRO A 651 -1.35 8.67 -5.02
C PRO A 651 0.16 8.58 -4.83
N ILE A 652 0.63 7.46 -4.29
CA ILE A 652 2.04 7.16 -3.99
C ILE A 652 2.32 5.73 -4.44
N ASN A 653 3.38 5.52 -5.23
CA ASN A 653 3.90 4.17 -5.48
C ASN A 653 5.00 3.84 -4.45
N PRO A 654 4.72 2.98 -3.44
CA PRO A 654 5.69 2.69 -2.38
C PRO A 654 6.93 1.94 -2.88
N LYS A 655 6.85 1.29 -4.05
CA LYS A 655 7.95 0.50 -4.65
C LYS A 655 8.82 1.29 -5.62
N ALA A 656 8.39 2.48 -6.03
CA ALA A 656 9.20 3.39 -6.84
C ALA A 656 10.30 4.09 -6.01
N VAL A 657 10.14 4.13 -4.69
CA VAL A 657 11.08 4.74 -3.74
C VAL A 657 11.61 3.70 -2.76
N THR A 658 12.75 4.00 -2.13
CA THR A 658 13.29 3.14 -1.07
C THR A 658 12.53 3.33 0.25
N ARG A 659 12.60 2.36 1.17
CA ARG A 659 11.95 2.45 2.50
C ARG A 659 12.36 3.71 3.27
N ASN A 660 13.63 4.09 3.20
CA ASN A 660 14.15 5.28 3.88
C ASN A 660 13.62 6.57 3.25
N GLU A 661 13.47 6.64 1.93
CA GLU A 661 12.82 7.76 1.24
C GLU A 661 11.31 7.81 1.50
N LEU A 662 10.69 6.66 1.80
CA LEU A 662 9.26 6.54 2.07
C LEU A 662 8.88 7.05 3.46
N TYR A 663 9.57 6.60 4.53
CA TYR A 663 9.26 6.99 5.93
C TYR A 663 10.12 8.13 6.48
N GLY A 664 11.28 8.36 5.87
CA GLY A 664 12.34 9.19 6.43
C GLY A 664 13.37 8.34 7.16
N CYS A 665 14.58 8.89 7.34
CA CYS A 665 15.64 8.22 8.08
C CYS A 665 16.55 9.22 8.79
N LEU A 666 17.16 8.79 9.89
CA LEU A 666 18.29 9.49 10.49
C LEU A 666 19.52 9.22 9.64
N HIS A 667 20.19 10.27 9.21
CA HIS A 667 21.45 10.13 8.50
C HIS A 667 22.49 9.45 9.42
N PRO A 668 23.17 8.37 9.01
CA PRO A 668 24.06 7.60 9.90
C PRO A 668 25.15 8.42 10.58
N THR A 669 25.76 9.36 9.83
CA THR A 669 26.87 10.20 10.33
C THR A 669 26.41 11.47 11.03
N THR A 670 25.59 12.31 10.37
CA THR A 670 25.18 13.62 10.90
C THR A 670 24.07 13.51 11.94
N ARG A 671 23.35 12.38 11.98
CA ARG A 671 22.15 12.16 12.80
C ARG A 671 21.02 13.16 12.53
N GLU A 672 21.06 13.84 11.39
CA GLU A 672 19.97 14.69 10.93
C GLU A 672 18.81 13.84 10.42
N TRP A 673 17.59 14.28 10.71
CA TRP A 673 16.38 13.64 10.21
C TRP A 673 16.14 14.06 8.76
N LYS A 674 16.20 13.10 7.83
CA LYS A 674 15.74 13.28 6.46
C LYS A 674 14.27 12.89 6.37
N GLU A 675 13.45 13.82 5.87
CA GLU A 675 12.01 13.61 5.72
C GLU A 675 11.67 12.54 4.68
N GLY A 676 10.58 11.83 4.94
CA GLY A 676 10.01 10.82 4.04
C GLY A 676 8.76 11.29 3.29
N LEU A 677 8.41 10.57 2.24
CA LEU A 677 7.22 10.81 1.43
C LEU A 677 5.90 10.62 2.19
N ILE A 678 5.80 9.53 2.95
CA ILE A 678 4.64 9.24 3.78
C ILE A 678 4.58 10.22 4.95
N SER A 679 5.71 10.46 5.65
CA SER A 679 5.72 11.36 6.81
C SER A 679 5.23 12.76 6.44
N THR A 680 5.76 13.32 5.34
CA THR A 680 5.36 14.64 4.82
C THR A 680 3.91 14.65 4.39
N THR A 681 3.43 13.63 3.67
CA THR A 681 2.03 13.57 3.21
C THR A 681 1.05 13.44 4.37
N PHE A 682 1.36 12.62 5.37
CA PHE A 682 0.55 12.49 6.59
C PHE A 682 0.46 13.83 7.32
N ARG A 683 1.59 14.52 7.47
CA ARG A 683 1.67 15.83 8.10
C ARG A 683 0.83 16.87 7.35
N ASP A 684 0.92 16.88 6.02
CA ASP A 684 0.16 17.81 5.18
C ASP A 684 -1.35 17.67 5.39
N PHE A 685 -1.82 16.43 5.37
CA PHE A 685 -3.24 16.10 5.52
C PHE A 685 -3.72 16.31 6.95
N ALA A 686 -2.91 15.89 7.92
CA ALA A 686 -3.23 16.00 9.33
C ALA A 686 -3.26 17.45 9.82
N TRP A 687 -2.49 18.39 9.24
CA TRP A 687 -2.37 19.77 9.76
C TRP A 687 -2.88 20.88 8.85
N TYR A 688 -2.80 20.73 7.52
CA TYR A 688 -3.20 21.83 6.61
C TYR A 688 -4.60 21.64 6.01
N MET A 689 -5.13 20.42 6.00
CA MET A 689 -6.38 20.10 5.29
C MET A 689 -7.58 19.78 6.19
N HIS A 690 -7.57 20.16 7.47
CA HIS A 690 -8.62 19.83 8.45
C HIS A 690 -10.07 20.05 7.99
N ASN A 691 -10.31 21.04 7.12
CA ASN A 691 -11.64 21.41 6.63
C ASN A 691 -12.16 20.52 5.48
N VAL A 692 -11.35 19.60 4.96
CA VAL A 692 -11.75 18.67 3.89
C VAL A 692 -12.38 17.42 4.53
N PRO A 693 -13.62 17.04 4.15
CA PRO A 693 -14.33 15.94 4.80
C PRO A 693 -13.68 14.57 4.53
N HIS A 694 -13.16 14.35 3.31
CA HIS A 694 -12.49 13.10 2.94
C HIS A 694 -11.10 13.35 2.35
N GLN A 695 -10.08 12.76 2.98
CA GLN A 695 -8.68 12.88 2.55
C GLN A 695 -8.08 11.49 2.35
N TRP A 696 -7.65 11.13 1.15
CA TRP A 696 -7.20 9.77 0.83
C TRP A 696 -5.74 9.71 0.45
N ILE A 697 -5.00 8.82 1.10
CA ILE A 697 -3.63 8.47 0.67
C ILE A 697 -3.74 7.15 -0.08
N VAL A 698 -3.46 7.17 -1.38
CA VAL A 698 -3.62 6.00 -2.26
C VAL A 698 -2.25 5.39 -2.53
N PHE A 699 -1.99 4.21 -1.97
CA PHE A 699 -0.79 3.43 -2.24
C PHE A 699 -1.01 2.55 -3.46
N ASP A 700 -0.44 2.96 -4.59
CA ASP A 700 -0.57 2.29 -5.87
C ASP A 700 0.70 1.50 -6.20
N GLY A 701 0.79 0.27 -5.71
CA GLY A 701 1.95 -0.61 -5.87
C GLY A 701 1.81 -1.89 -5.06
N ASP A 702 2.60 -2.90 -5.37
CA ASP A 702 2.54 -4.17 -4.63
C ASP A 702 3.12 -4.04 -3.22
N ILE A 703 2.58 -4.85 -2.31
CA ILE A 703 2.95 -4.84 -0.90
C ILE A 703 4.10 -5.80 -0.66
N ASP A 704 5.08 -5.35 0.11
CA ASP A 704 6.08 -6.21 0.74
C ASP A 704 6.04 -6.05 2.26
N ALA A 705 6.60 -7.04 2.96
CA ALA A 705 6.62 -7.08 4.42
C ALA A 705 7.52 -5.98 5.02
N GLU A 706 8.56 -5.53 4.32
CA GLU A 706 9.55 -4.59 4.86
C GLU A 706 8.96 -3.18 5.08
N TRP A 707 8.24 -2.62 4.10
CA TRP A 707 7.66 -1.28 4.27
C TRP A 707 6.30 -1.33 5.01
N ILE A 708 5.41 -2.26 4.68
CA ILE A 708 4.03 -2.24 5.19
C ILE A 708 3.96 -2.42 6.71
N GLU A 709 4.90 -3.17 7.29
CA GLU A 709 4.89 -3.43 8.73
C GLU A 709 5.16 -2.17 9.56
N SER A 710 5.85 -1.17 9.01
CA SER A 710 6.02 0.12 9.69
C SER A 710 4.71 0.91 9.79
N MET A 711 3.69 0.56 9.01
CA MET A 711 2.33 1.14 9.08
C MET A 711 1.35 0.37 9.95
N ASN A 712 1.77 -0.74 10.53
CA ASN A 712 0.92 -1.55 11.38
C ASN A 712 0.28 -0.75 12.52
N THR A 713 0.98 0.23 13.10
CA THR A 713 0.46 1.07 14.19
C THR A 713 -0.66 2.01 13.73
N VAL A 714 -0.57 2.54 12.50
CA VAL A 714 -1.57 3.46 11.95
C VAL A 714 -2.77 2.72 11.34
N MET A 715 -2.56 1.49 10.88
CA MET A 715 -3.64 0.62 10.39
C MET A 715 -4.46 -0.03 11.51
N ASP A 716 -3.95 -0.04 12.76
CA ASP A 716 -4.64 -0.56 13.94
C ASP A 716 -5.42 0.55 14.68
N ASP A 717 -6.24 0.16 15.67
CA ASP A 717 -7.11 1.07 16.44
C ASP A 717 -6.36 2.27 17.06
N ASN A 718 -5.02 2.19 17.19
CA ASN A 718 -4.17 3.30 17.65
C ASN A 718 -4.18 4.52 16.73
N LYS A 719 -4.39 4.37 15.41
CA LYS A 719 -4.47 5.48 14.42
C LYS A 719 -3.30 6.47 14.48
N ILE A 720 -2.09 6.00 14.79
CA ILE A 720 -0.89 6.85 14.91
C ILE A 720 0.24 6.23 14.06
N LEU A 721 0.81 7.04 13.17
CA LEU A 721 2.05 6.72 12.47
C LEU A 721 3.22 7.04 13.39
N THR A 722 4.04 6.04 13.72
CA THR A 722 5.25 6.21 14.54
C THR A 722 6.47 6.09 13.65
N LEU A 723 7.26 7.16 13.59
CA LEU A 723 8.51 7.20 12.83
C LEU A 723 9.71 6.85 13.72
N ALA A 724 10.84 6.49 13.11
CA ALA A 724 12.08 6.20 13.84
C ALA A 724 12.63 7.43 14.60
N SER A 725 12.24 8.65 14.22
CA SER A 725 12.48 9.88 14.98
C SER A 725 11.70 9.97 16.30
N ASN A 726 10.86 8.98 16.60
CA ASN A 726 9.81 9.01 17.62
C ASN A 726 8.72 10.07 17.38
N GLU A 727 8.67 10.68 16.19
CA GLU A 727 7.54 11.52 15.81
C GLU A 727 6.26 10.66 15.69
N ARG A 728 5.20 11.11 16.34
CA ARG A 728 3.89 10.47 16.36
C ARG A 728 2.90 11.35 15.61
N ILE A 729 2.54 10.94 14.40
CA ILE A 729 1.59 11.68 13.54
C ILE A 729 0.23 10.97 13.62
N PRO A 730 -0.81 11.60 14.20
CA PRO A 730 -2.13 10.99 14.28
C PRO A 730 -2.82 11.00 12.91
N LEU A 731 -3.53 9.91 12.61
CA LEU A 731 -4.47 9.82 11.49
C LEU A 731 -5.79 10.47 11.92
N THR A 732 -6.16 11.57 11.27
CA THR A 732 -7.41 12.27 11.60
C THR A 732 -8.62 11.45 11.14
N PRO A 733 -9.82 11.65 11.73
CA PRO A 733 -11.03 10.93 11.34
C PRO A 733 -11.48 11.13 9.89
N THR A 734 -10.97 12.16 9.19
CA THR A 734 -11.26 12.44 7.77
C THR A 734 -10.28 11.74 6.81
N MET A 735 -9.15 11.24 7.32
CA MET A 735 -8.13 10.57 6.52
C MET A 735 -8.44 9.09 6.30
N ARG A 736 -8.17 8.59 5.09
CA ARG A 736 -8.30 7.17 4.70
C ARG A 736 -7.06 6.71 3.93
N LEU A 737 -6.71 5.44 4.08
CA LEU A 737 -5.61 4.78 3.40
C LEU A 737 -6.17 3.76 2.42
N LEU A 738 -5.91 3.94 1.13
CA LEU A 738 -6.31 3.02 0.07
C LEU A 738 -5.08 2.32 -0.49
N PHE A 739 -5.14 1.01 -0.66
CA PHE A 739 -4.04 0.21 -1.20
C PHE A 739 -4.51 -0.47 -2.49
N GLU A 740 -4.03 -0.01 -3.64
CA GLU A 740 -4.32 -0.64 -4.93
C GLU A 740 -3.23 -1.67 -5.27
N VAL A 741 -3.55 -2.96 -5.10
CA VAL A 741 -2.57 -4.05 -5.09
C VAL A 741 -2.99 -5.17 -6.05
N TYR A 742 -2.03 -5.81 -6.71
CA TYR A 742 -2.31 -6.97 -7.57
C TYR A 742 -2.50 -8.26 -6.76
N THR A 743 -1.61 -8.52 -5.79
CA THR A 743 -1.65 -9.73 -4.96
C THR A 743 -1.12 -9.48 -3.54
N MET A 744 -1.65 -10.23 -2.56
CA MET A 744 -1.23 -10.18 -1.15
C MET A 744 -0.26 -11.32 -0.75
N ARG A 745 0.35 -12.01 -1.72
CA ARG A 745 1.24 -13.17 -1.45
C ARG A 745 2.39 -12.85 -0.49
N GLN A 746 2.93 -11.64 -0.58
CA GLN A 746 4.07 -11.20 0.23
C GLN A 746 3.66 -10.45 1.51
N ALA A 747 2.35 -10.26 1.74
CA ALA A 747 1.85 -9.61 2.93
C ALA A 747 1.68 -10.64 4.06
N SER A 748 2.03 -10.25 5.28
CA SER A 748 1.76 -11.11 6.44
C SER A 748 0.25 -11.20 6.70
N PRO A 749 -0.28 -12.33 7.21
CA PRO A 749 -1.68 -12.42 7.62
C PRO A 749 -2.06 -11.37 8.67
N ALA A 750 -1.10 -10.93 9.49
CA ALA A 750 -1.32 -9.88 10.48
C ALA A 750 -1.58 -8.52 9.82
N THR A 751 -0.92 -8.23 8.69
CA THR A 751 -1.14 -7.03 7.89
C THR A 751 -2.52 -7.05 7.22
N VAL A 752 -2.89 -8.19 6.61
CA VAL A 752 -4.21 -8.37 5.97
C VAL A 752 -5.34 -8.11 6.96
N SER A 753 -5.23 -8.65 8.18
CA SER A 753 -6.27 -8.51 9.23
C SER A 753 -6.56 -7.08 9.70
N ARG A 754 -5.65 -6.13 9.39
CA ARG A 754 -5.76 -4.73 9.82
C ARG A 754 -6.52 -3.84 8.83
N GLY A 755 -6.58 -4.22 7.56
CA GLY A 755 -7.33 -3.48 6.53
C GLY A 755 -8.62 -4.18 6.12
N GLY A 756 -9.59 -3.41 5.66
CA GLY A 756 -10.71 -3.96 4.90
C GLY A 756 -10.22 -4.47 3.55
N VAL A 757 -10.81 -5.55 3.03
CA VAL A 757 -10.45 -6.10 1.71
C VAL A 757 -11.65 -6.02 0.79
N ILE A 758 -11.46 -5.43 -0.38
CA ILE A 758 -12.40 -5.53 -1.50
C ILE A 758 -11.69 -6.21 -2.67
N TYR A 759 -12.27 -7.30 -3.17
CA TYR A 759 -11.76 -8.05 -4.31
C TYR A 759 -12.58 -7.73 -5.56
N LEU A 760 -11.91 -7.34 -6.63
CA LEU A 760 -12.49 -7.13 -7.96
C LEU A 760 -12.16 -8.34 -8.81
N ASN A 761 -13.17 -9.14 -9.13
CA ASN A 761 -13.03 -10.27 -10.04
C ASN A 761 -12.76 -9.77 -11.47
N LYS A 762 -12.16 -10.62 -12.30
CA LYS A 762 -11.94 -10.33 -13.72
C LYS A 762 -13.26 -10.11 -14.47
N ASP A 763 -14.29 -10.88 -14.10
CA ASP A 763 -15.62 -10.85 -14.72
C ASP A 763 -16.59 -9.85 -14.06
N ASP A 764 -16.14 -9.12 -13.02
CA ASP A 764 -16.96 -8.06 -12.41
C ASP A 764 -17.04 -6.84 -13.33
N ILE A 765 -15.88 -6.47 -13.91
CA ILE A 765 -15.71 -5.36 -14.86
C ILE A 765 -14.96 -5.96 -16.05
N GLY A 766 -15.72 -6.54 -16.97
CA GLY A 766 -15.18 -7.19 -18.16
C GLY A 766 -14.56 -6.22 -19.16
N TRP A 767 -14.14 -6.75 -20.31
CA TRP A 767 -13.62 -5.94 -21.41
C TRP A 767 -14.73 -5.28 -22.25
N GLU A 768 -15.98 -5.75 -22.15
CA GLU A 768 -17.16 -5.22 -22.86
C GLU A 768 -17.46 -3.75 -22.52
N PRO A 769 -17.59 -3.33 -21.25
CA PRO A 769 -17.85 -1.92 -20.91
C PRO A 769 -16.73 -0.97 -21.36
N PHE A 770 -15.50 -1.46 -21.49
CA PHE A 770 -14.41 -0.66 -22.06
C PHE A 770 -14.64 -0.37 -23.55
N ILE A 771 -15.12 -1.36 -24.32
CA ILE A 771 -15.44 -1.18 -25.73
C ILE A 771 -16.62 -0.24 -25.89
N GLU A 772 -17.70 -0.44 -25.13
CA GLU A 772 -18.87 0.44 -25.18
C GLU A 772 -18.48 1.90 -24.91
N THR A 773 -17.67 2.12 -23.86
CA THR A 773 -17.09 3.42 -23.55
C THR A 773 -16.24 3.99 -24.70
N TRP A 774 -15.49 3.15 -25.39
CA TRP A 774 -14.65 3.57 -26.52
C TRP A 774 -15.46 3.87 -27.79
N ILE A 775 -16.53 3.11 -28.04
CA ILE A 775 -17.48 3.31 -29.14
C ILE A 775 -18.25 4.62 -28.92
N GLU A 776 -18.76 4.87 -27.71
CA GLU A 776 -19.48 6.12 -27.39
C GLU A 776 -18.62 7.38 -27.52
N LYS A 777 -17.30 7.27 -27.38
CA LYS A 777 -16.39 8.40 -27.62
C LYS A 777 -16.34 8.81 -29.09
N ARG A 778 -16.81 7.97 -30.01
CA ARG A 778 -16.91 8.28 -31.44
C ARG A 778 -18.17 9.09 -31.71
N GLY A 779 -18.06 10.10 -32.58
CA GLY A 779 -19.14 11.06 -32.83
C GLY A 779 -20.26 10.54 -33.75
N ASP A 780 -19.99 9.53 -34.59
CA ASP A 780 -20.92 9.06 -35.62
C ASP A 780 -21.74 7.83 -35.15
N LYS A 781 -23.07 7.97 -35.11
CA LYS A 781 -24.00 6.90 -34.69
C LYS A 781 -24.03 5.72 -35.66
N ASN A 782 -23.84 5.96 -36.96
CA ASN A 782 -23.84 4.87 -37.95
C ASN A 782 -22.58 4.00 -37.79
N GLU A 783 -21.44 4.65 -37.55
CA GLU A 783 -20.18 3.99 -37.21
C GLU A 783 -20.33 3.18 -35.91
N GLN A 784 -20.93 3.74 -34.86
CA GLN A 784 -21.17 3.03 -33.61
C GLN A 784 -21.96 1.73 -33.80
N GLY A 785 -23.03 1.76 -34.60
CA GLY A 785 -23.83 0.58 -34.90
C GLY A 785 -23.03 -0.52 -35.63
N ILE A 786 -22.22 -0.15 -36.61
CA ILE A 786 -21.34 -1.09 -37.33
C ILE A 786 -20.30 -1.69 -36.39
N LEU A 787 -19.70 -0.88 -35.51
CA LEU A 787 -18.67 -1.35 -34.59
C LEU A 787 -19.24 -2.34 -33.56
N LEU A 788 -20.41 -2.07 -32.99
CA LEU A 788 -21.07 -3.00 -32.06
C LEU A 788 -21.30 -4.39 -32.70
N GLU A 789 -21.73 -4.41 -33.97
CA GLU A 789 -21.89 -5.65 -34.74
C GLU A 789 -20.53 -6.36 -34.94
N LEU A 790 -19.48 -5.64 -35.33
CA LEU A 790 -18.16 -6.22 -35.56
C LEU A 790 -17.50 -6.76 -34.28
N PHE A 791 -17.58 -6.01 -33.17
CA PHE A 791 -17.05 -6.45 -31.88
C PHE A 791 -17.76 -7.70 -31.35
N SER A 792 -19.09 -7.73 -31.39
CA SER A 792 -19.87 -8.89 -30.95
C SER A 792 -19.61 -10.13 -31.83
N ARG A 793 -19.43 -9.93 -33.14
CA ARG A 793 -19.17 -11.00 -34.10
C ARG A 793 -17.79 -11.63 -33.93
N TYR A 794 -16.73 -10.83 -33.93
CA TYR A 794 -15.36 -11.34 -34.04
C TYR A 794 -14.63 -11.48 -32.71
N MET A 795 -14.84 -10.59 -31.73
CA MET A 795 -13.93 -10.48 -30.59
C MET A 795 -14.04 -11.61 -29.59
N LYS A 796 -15.25 -11.94 -29.11
CA LYS A 796 -15.42 -12.92 -28.01
C LYS A 796 -14.82 -14.29 -28.36
N LYS A 797 -15.21 -14.87 -29.50
CA LYS A 797 -14.68 -16.16 -29.97
C LYS A 797 -13.17 -16.13 -30.20
N SER A 798 -12.66 -15.07 -30.83
CA SER A 798 -11.24 -14.95 -31.15
C SER A 798 -10.36 -14.80 -29.92
N LEU A 799 -10.83 -14.04 -28.93
CA LEU A 799 -10.14 -13.84 -27.66
C LEU A 799 -10.08 -15.15 -26.86
N GLU A 800 -11.22 -15.85 -26.71
CA GLU A 800 -11.29 -17.15 -26.02
C GLU A 800 -10.37 -18.20 -26.66
N HIS A 801 -10.31 -18.25 -28.00
CA HIS A 801 -9.43 -19.17 -28.72
C HIS A 801 -7.96 -18.86 -28.45
N VAL A 802 -7.55 -17.59 -28.57
CA VAL A 802 -6.15 -17.18 -28.37
C VAL A 802 -5.66 -17.49 -26.96
N ILE A 803 -6.49 -17.24 -25.94
CA ILE A 803 -6.13 -17.48 -24.54
C ILE A 803 -5.99 -18.98 -24.24
N ARG A 804 -6.81 -19.84 -24.85
CA ARG A 804 -6.81 -21.28 -24.58
C ARG A 804 -5.82 -22.07 -25.43
N ALA A 805 -5.67 -21.71 -26.70
CA ALA A 805 -4.97 -22.54 -27.71
C ALA A 805 -3.52 -22.11 -27.99
N HIS A 806 -3.17 -20.85 -27.72
CA HIS A 806 -1.88 -20.30 -28.14
C HIS A 806 -1.06 -19.72 -26.99
N LYS A 807 0.26 -19.86 -27.09
CA LYS A 807 1.23 -19.28 -26.16
C LYS A 807 1.72 -17.95 -26.70
N GLN A 808 1.69 -16.92 -25.86
CA GLN A 808 2.19 -15.59 -26.17
C GLN A 808 3.65 -15.44 -25.74
N VAL A 809 4.36 -14.48 -26.33
CA VAL A 809 5.77 -14.19 -25.98
C VAL A 809 5.90 -13.69 -24.53
N THR A 810 4.88 -12.99 -24.04
CA THR A 810 4.74 -12.56 -22.64
C THR A 810 3.28 -12.70 -22.22
N HIS A 811 3.01 -12.76 -20.91
CA HIS A 811 1.64 -12.87 -20.40
C HIS A 811 0.89 -11.55 -20.61
N LEU A 812 -0.09 -11.52 -21.53
CA LEU A 812 -0.96 -10.36 -21.76
C LEU A 812 -2.35 -10.59 -21.14
N THR A 813 -2.90 -9.54 -20.54
CA THR A 813 -4.27 -9.53 -20.03
C THR A 813 -5.27 -9.31 -21.16
N GLU A 814 -6.49 -9.83 -21.02
CA GLU A 814 -7.57 -9.69 -22.01
C GLU A 814 -7.82 -8.24 -22.43
N ILE A 815 -7.92 -7.34 -21.45
CA ILE A 815 -8.11 -5.92 -21.69
C ILE A 815 -6.95 -5.28 -22.48
N ASN A 816 -5.72 -5.80 -22.32
CA ASN A 816 -4.57 -5.30 -23.09
C ASN A 816 -4.77 -5.65 -24.57
N MET A 817 -5.08 -6.91 -24.87
CA MET A 817 -5.34 -7.35 -26.24
C MET A 817 -6.48 -6.57 -26.88
N VAL A 818 -7.60 -6.40 -26.17
CA VAL A 818 -8.75 -5.62 -26.64
C VAL A 818 -8.37 -4.14 -26.85
N SER A 819 -7.64 -3.54 -25.91
CA SER A 819 -7.18 -2.15 -26.04
C SER A 819 -6.24 -1.97 -27.24
N THR A 820 -5.37 -2.96 -27.52
CA THR A 820 -4.47 -2.97 -28.66
C THR A 820 -5.24 -3.04 -29.98
N VAL A 821 -6.29 -3.86 -30.06
CA VAL A 821 -7.21 -3.89 -31.22
C VAL A 821 -7.82 -2.50 -31.45
N CYS A 822 -8.34 -1.86 -30.39
CA CYS A 822 -8.89 -0.50 -30.48
C CYS A 822 -7.86 0.53 -30.96
N TYR A 823 -6.61 0.46 -30.47
CA TYR A 823 -5.55 1.40 -30.85
C TYR A 823 -5.09 1.23 -32.29
N ILE A 824 -4.95 -0.01 -32.77
CA ILE A 824 -4.61 -0.30 -34.18
C ILE A 824 -5.72 0.21 -35.08
N PHE A 825 -6.98 -0.06 -34.71
CA PHE A 825 -8.13 0.37 -35.50
C PHE A 825 -8.27 1.90 -35.53
N GLU A 826 -8.08 2.59 -34.40
CA GLU A 826 -8.02 4.05 -34.32
C GLU A 826 -6.94 4.62 -35.26
N SER A 827 -5.79 3.97 -35.32
CA SER A 827 -4.67 4.40 -36.17
C SER A 827 -4.95 4.23 -37.66
N LEU A 828 -5.65 3.16 -38.03
CA LEU A 828 -6.05 2.94 -39.41
C LEU A 828 -7.11 3.93 -39.83
N LEU A 829 -8.10 4.19 -38.97
CA LEU A 829 -9.14 5.16 -39.28
C LEU A 829 -8.63 6.59 -39.36
N SER A 830 -7.66 7.00 -38.54
CA SER A 830 -7.07 8.34 -38.68
C SER A 830 -6.39 8.53 -40.04
N LYS A 831 -5.82 7.46 -40.62
CA LYS A 831 -5.21 7.49 -41.96
C LYS A 831 -6.27 7.51 -43.08
N VAL A 832 -7.38 6.80 -42.88
CA VAL A 832 -8.50 6.76 -43.84
C VAL A 832 -9.33 8.05 -43.79
N GLY A 833 -9.44 8.69 -42.62
CA GLY A 833 -10.24 9.90 -42.37
C GLY A 833 -9.79 11.14 -43.16
N HIS A 834 -8.59 11.13 -43.72
CA HIS A 834 -8.13 12.17 -44.65
C HIS A 834 -8.57 11.94 -46.11
N VAL A 835 -9.12 10.77 -46.47
CA VAL A 835 -9.38 10.40 -47.87
C VAL A 835 -10.86 10.39 -48.28
N LYS A 836 -11.87 10.29 -47.39
CA LYS A 836 -13.28 10.38 -47.83
C LYS A 836 -14.23 10.95 -46.76
N TYR A 837 -14.45 12.27 -46.81
CA TYR A 837 -15.69 12.90 -46.36
C TYR A 837 -16.72 12.72 -47.48
N GLN A 838 -17.52 11.66 -47.40
CA GLN A 838 -18.86 11.55 -48.01
C GLN A 838 -19.54 10.26 -47.50
N LEU A 839 -19.81 10.21 -46.19
CA LEU A 839 -20.97 9.45 -45.68
C LEU A 839 -22.22 10.29 -45.94
N SER A 840 -22.52 10.54 -47.22
CA SER A 840 -23.80 11.11 -47.63
C SER A 840 -24.70 9.98 -48.07
N SER A 841 -25.79 9.79 -47.30
CA SER A 841 -26.90 8.85 -47.52
C SER A 841 -26.55 7.36 -47.43
N GLY A 842 -27.44 6.61 -46.77
CA GLY A 842 -27.29 5.19 -46.48
C GLY A 842 -27.04 4.31 -47.71
N THR A 843 -26.62 3.08 -47.42
CA THR A 843 -26.40 1.94 -48.35
C THR A 843 -25.18 2.00 -49.27
N ASP A 844 -23.96 1.97 -48.70
CA ASP A 844 -22.78 1.51 -49.44
C ASP A 844 -22.19 0.25 -48.77
N ASN A 845 -22.46 -0.92 -49.34
CA ASN A 845 -21.86 -2.19 -48.92
C ASN A 845 -20.31 -2.12 -48.92
N ALA A 846 -19.73 -1.29 -49.78
CA ALA A 846 -18.29 -1.06 -49.87
C ALA A 846 -17.70 -0.43 -48.59
N SER A 847 -18.39 0.54 -48.00
CA SER A 847 -17.94 1.20 -46.76
C SER A 847 -18.04 0.25 -45.57
N LYS A 848 -19.13 -0.51 -45.43
CA LYS A 848 -19.24 -1.57 -44.41
C LYS A 848 -18.14 -2.63 -44.57
N LYS A 849 -17.88 -3.06 -45.81
CA LYS A 849 -16.82 -4.02 -46.12
C LYS A 849 -15.43 -3.47 -45.76
N LEU A 850 -15.15 -2.20 -46.04
CA LEU A 850 -13.89 -1.57 -45.65
C LEU A 850 -13.71 -1.53 -44.12
N TYR A 851 -14.75 -1.13 -43.39
CA TYR A 851 -14.74 -1.13 -41.92
C TYR A 851 -14.50 -2.54 -41.36
N GLU A 852 -15.16 -3.55 -41.93
CA GLU A 852 -14.96 -4.96 -41.56
C GLU A 852 -13.52 -5.42 -41.82
N LEU A 853 -12.94 -5.11 -42.99
CA LEU A 853 -11.54 -5.46 -43.30
C LEU A 853 -10.53 -4.77 -42.39
N LEU A 854 -10.71 -3.47 -42.11
CA LEU A 854 -9.86 -2.73 -41.18
C LEU A 854 -9.96 -3.27 -39.75
N PHE A 855 -11.16 -3.65 -39.33
CA PHE A 855 -11.39 -4.24 -38.02
C PHE A 855 -10.74 -5.62 -37.90
N VAL A 856 -10.92 -6.47 -38.91
CA VAL A 856 -10.29 -7.78 -39.00
C VAL A 856 -8.78 -7.67 -38.95
N PHE A 857 -8.18 -6.75 -39.72
CA PHE A 857 -6.74 -6.50 -39.66
C PHE A 857 -6.30 -6.10 -38.24
N SER A 858 -7.10 -5.28 -37.55
CA SER A 858 -6.84 -4.87 -36.18
C SER A 858 -6.94 -6.05 -35.19
N CYS A 859 -7.92 -6.94 -35.35
CA CYS A 859 -8.04 -8.18 -34.57
C CYS A 859 -6.84 -9.12 -34.80
N LEU A 860 -6.43 -9.31 -36.06
CA LEU A 860 -5.29 -10.16 -36.40
C LEU A 860 -4.02 -9.71 -35.68
N TRP A 861 -3.69 -8.42 -35.74
CA TRP A 861 -2.50 -7.89 -35.10
C TRP A 861 -2.63 -7.65 -33.60
N GLY A 862 -3.82 -7.31 -33.10
CA GLY A 862 -4.05 -7.08 -31.68
C GLY A 862 -4.10 -8.37 -30.85
N LEU A 863 -4.62 -9.47 -31.43
CA LEU A 863 -4.68 -10.78 -30.77
C LEU A 863 -3.49 -11.67 -31.15
N GLY A 864 -3.12 -11.69 -32.43
CA GLY A 864 -2.09 -12.57 -32.99
C GLY A 864 -0.68 -11.96 -33.05
N GLY A 865 -0.54 -10.64 -32.89
CA GLY A 865 0.74 -9.95 -33.01
C GLY A 865 1.76 -10.27 -31.92
N ALA A 866 1.31 -10.82 -30.78
CA ALA A 866 2.16 -11.23 -29.66
C ALA A 866 2.39 -12.74 -29.58
N LEU A 867 2.03 -13.50 -30.63
CA LEU A 867 2.23 -14.95 -30.67
C LEU A 867 3.69 -15.32 -30.93
N LEU A 868 4.14 -16.37 -30.25
CA LEU A 868 5.51 -16.88 -30.38
C LEU A 868 5.58 -18.00 -31.42
N THR A 869 6.65 -18.02 -32.21
CA THR A 869 7.04 -19.19 -32.99
C THR A 869 8.13 -19.92 -32.22
N ASP A 870 7.77 -21.08 -31.64
CA ASP A 870 8.69 -21.94 -30.91
C ASP A 870 9.39 -22.90 -31.88
N LYS A 871 10.51 -23.51 -31.47
CA LYS A 871 11.23 -24.51 -32.29
C LYS A 871 10.36 -25.74 -32.60
N THR A 872 9.41 -26.06 -31.73
CA THR A 872 8.52 -27.22 -31.84
C THR A 872 7.18 -26.89 -32.48
N LYS A 873 6.68 -25.65 -32.30
CA LYS A 873 5.31 -25.28 -32.64
C LYS A 873 5.24 -23.83 -33.09
N ASP A 874 4.72 -23.61 -34.30
CA ASP A 874 4.45 -22.27 -34.82
C ASP A 874 3.01 -21.84 -34.51
N HIS A 875 2.82 -21.16 -33.38
CA HIS A 875 1.50 -20.67 -32.98
C HIS A 875 0.94 -19.63 -33.95
N ARG A 876 1.78 -18.96 -34.74
CA ARG A 876 1.35 -17.95 -35.70
C ARG A 876 0.73 -18.57 -36.94
N LEU A 877 1.33 -19.65 -37.45
CA LEU A 877 0.76 -20.45 -38.54
C LEU A 877 -0.56 -21.11 -38.11
N GLU A 878 -0.62 -21.70 -36.91
CA GLU A 878 -1.86 -22.30 -36.42
C GLU A 878 -2.99 -21.29 -36.27
N PHE A 879 -2.70 -20.12 -35.70
CA PHE A 879 -3.68 -19.04 -35.59
C PHE A 879 -4.15 -18.56 -36.97
N SER A 880 -3.23 -18.45 -37.93
CA SER A 880 -3.55 -18.10 -39.32
C SER A 880 -4.49 -19.12 -39.97
N ASN A 881 -4.21 -20.41 -39.80
CA ASN A 881 -5.04 -21.49 -40.34
C ASN A 881 -6.42 -21.52 -39.68
N TRP A 882 -6.47 -21.39 -38.35
CA TRP A 882 -7.72 -21.31 -37.61
C TRP A 882 -8.56 -20.10 -38.04
N TRP A 883 -7.95 -18.92 -38.18
CA TRP A 883 -8.64 -17.71 -38.60
C TRP A 883 -9.27 -17.86 -39.99
N LYS A 884 -8.52 -18.38 -40.97
CA LYS A 884 -9.04 -18.65 -42.33
C LYS A 884 -10.18 -19.69 -42.30
N LEU A 885 -10.12 -20.68 -41.40
CA LEU A 885 -11.13 -21.72 -41.28
C LEU A 885 -12.45 -21.23 -40.65
N GLU A 886 -12.36 -20.43 -39.58
CA GLU A 886 -13.53 -19.89 -38.86
C GLU A 886 -14.18 -18.75 -39.65
N TRP A 887 -13.38 -17.85 -40.22
CA TRP A 887 -13.85 -16.62 -40.89
C TRP A 887 -13.76 -16.69 -42.41
N ARG A 888 -14.23 -17.79 -43.02
CA ARG A 888 -14.17 -18.05 -44.49
C ARG A 888 -14.81 -16.99 -45.36
N GLN A 889 -15.71 -16.19 -44.80
CA GLN A 889 -16.40 -15.11 -45.52
C GLN A 889 -15.46 -13.96 -45.91
N ILE A 890 -14.30 -13.86 -45.25
CA ILE A 890 -13.30 -12.83 -45.54
C ILE A 890 -12.27 -13.43 -46.52
N PRO A 891 -12.15 -12.89 -47.74
CA PRO A 891 -11.24 -13.42 -48.73
C PRO A 891 -9.79 -13.11 -48.36
N PHE A 892 -9.00 -14.14 -48.10
CA PHE A 892 -7.54 -14.09 -48.05
C PHE A 892 -6.98 -14.87 -49.23
N PRO A 893 -5.87 -14.45 -49.84
CA PRO A 893 -5.20 -15.26 -50.85
C PRO A 893 -4.74 -16.62 -50.26
N ASP A 894 -4.73 -17.66 -51.11
CA ASP A 894 -4.45 -19.04 -50.71
C ASP A 894 -3.01 -19.22 -50.20
N LYS A 895 -2.07 -18.42 -50.72
CA LYS A 895 -0.62 -18.52 -50.43
C LYS A 895 -0.15 -17.48 -49.41
N GLY A 896 0.19 -17.93 -48.20
CA GLY A 896 0.80 -17.10 -47.15
C GLY A 896 -0.02 -17.03 -45.87
N TYR A 897 0.54 -16.40 -44.84
CA TYR A 897 -0.14 -16.19 -43.56
C TYR A 897 -1.11 -15.01 -43.63
N VAL A 898 -2.13 -15.00 -42.77
CA VAL A 898 -3.03 -13.84 -42.62
C VAL A 898 -2.28 -12.53 -42.33
N PHE A 899 -1.08 -12.61 -41.76
CA PHE A 899 -0.23 -11.45 -41.45
C PHE A 899 0.59 -10.91 -42.63
N ASP A 900 0.63 -11.64 -43.75
CA ASP A 900 1.39 -11.25 -44.95
C ASP A 900 0.61 -10.29 -45.84
N TYR A 901 -0.63 -9.97 -45.46
CA TYR A 901 -1.48 -9.02 -46.17
C TYR A 901 -1.75 -7.76 -45.35
N TYR A 902 -2.02 -6.67 -46.07
CA TYR A 902 -2.52 -5.40 -45.54
C TYR A 902 -3.80 -5.00 -46.26
N VAL A 903 -4.59 -4.16 -45.60
CA VAL A 903 -5.81 -3.61 -46.21
C VAL A 903 -5.42 -2.48 -47.14
N ASN A 904 -5.61 -2.66 -48.45
CA ASN A 904 -5.52 -1.57 -49.40
C ASN A 904 -6.83 -0.76 -49.36
N THR A 905 -6.73 0.49 -48.94
CA THR A 905 -7.88 1.39 -48.76
C THR A 905 -8.48 1.87 -50.09
N GLU A 906 -7.73 1.77 -51.19
CA GLU A 906 -8.19 2.18 -52.53
C GLU A 906 -8.97 1.05 -53.21
N THR A 907 -8.45 -0.18 -53.16
CA THR A 907 -9.08 -1.34 -53.79
C THR A 907 -10.04 -2.10 -52.86
N VAL A 908 -10.01 -1.82 -51.55
CA VAL A 908 -10.84 -2.49 -50.52
C VAL A 908 -10.62 -4.02 -50.53
N GLU A 909 -9.35 -4.42 -50.68
CA GLU A 909 -8.90 -5.81 -50.72
C GLU A 909 -7.66 -6.02 -49.85
N MET A 910 -7.37 -7.29 -49.52
CA MET A 910 -6.18 -7.70 -48.79
C MET A 910 -5.01 -7.88 -49.78
N ALA A 911 -4.12 -6.89 -49.85
CA ALA A 911 -2.95 -6.87 -50.73
C ALA A 911 -1.70 -7.38 -50.01
N PRO A 912 -0.73 -8.03 -50.69
CA PRO A 912 0.47 -8.57 -50.06
C PRO A 912 1.47 -7.48 -49.68
N TRP A 913 2.06 -7.57 -48.47
CA TRP A 913 3.09 -6.61 -48.01
C TRP A 913 4.33 -6.55 -48.90
N ALA A 914 4.60 -7.59 -49.70
CA ALA A 914 5.73 -7.66 -50.62
C ALA A 914 5.77 -6.51 -51.64
N GLU A 915 4.61 -5.97 -52.02
CA GLU A 915 4.48 -4.85 -52.98
C GLU A 915 4.90 -3.51 -52.36
N LYS A 916 4.89 -3.39 -51.03
CA LYS A 916 5.15 -2.15 -50.29
C LYS A 916 6.58 -2.06 -49.74
N VAL A 917 7.42 -3.06 -50.00
CA VAL A 917 8.81 -3.07 -49.53
C VAL A 917 9.66 -2.23 -50.47
N ASP A 918 10.15 -1.10 -49.97
CA ASP A 918 11.22 -0.36 -50.65
C ASP A 918 12.54 -1.11 -50.47
N ARG A 919 13.12 -1.59 -51.58
CA ARG A 919 14.36 -2.37 -51.59
C ARG A 919 15.60 -1.51 -51.83
N SER A 920 15.46 -0.18 -51.90
CA SER A 920 16.61 0.71 -52.04
C SER A 920 17.34 0.87 -50.70
N ALA A 921 18.64 0.55 -50.66
CA ALA A 921 19.46 0.71 -49.47
C ALA A 921 20.10 2.11 -49.47
N PRO A 922 19.90 2.95 -48.43
CA PRO A 922 20.66 4.19 -48.30
C PRO A 922 22.12 3.86 -47.98
N LEU A 923 23.02 4.29 -48.87
CA LEU A 923 24.45 4.00 -48.85
C LEU A 923 25.30 5.00 -48.04
N ASP A 924 24.67 6.00 -47.40
CA ASP A 924 25.38 7.22 -46.94
C ASP A 924 25.80 7.22 -45.46
N ASP A 925 25.17 6.40 -44.61
CA ASP A 925 25.54 6.30 -43.20
C ASP A 925 26.32 5.01 -42.94
N GLY A 926 27.55 5.13 -42.41
CA GLY A 926 28.53 4.04 -42.29
C GLY A 926 27.96 2.66 -41.87
N LEU A 927 28.59 1.59 -42.37
CA LEU A 927 28.23 0.16 -42.32
C LEU A 927 27.62 -0.41 -41.01
N GLY A 928 27.77 0.25 -39.86
CA GLY A 928 27.10 -0.13 -38.61
C GLY A 928 25.64 0.31 -38.48
N ASN A 929 25.12 1.13 -39.39
CA ASN A 929 23.78 1.75 -39.32
C ASN A 929 22.85 1.42 -40.50
N ILE A 930 23.26 0.55 -41.43
CA ILE A 930 22.46 0.21 -42.62
C ILE A 930 21.25 -0.64 -42.19
N PHE A 931 20.05 -0.08 -42.31
CA PHE A 931 18.79 -0.78 -42.12
C PHE A 931 18.19 -1.13 -43.48
N VAL A 932 18.07 -2.43 -43.78
CA VAL A 932 17.45 -2.92 -45.02
C VAL A 932 16.00 -3.28 -44.74
N PRO A 933 15.02 -2.59 -45.34
CA PRO A 933 13.62 -2.92 -45.17
C PRO A 933 13.29 -4.30 -45.74
N THR A 934 12.59 -5.10 -44.95
CA THR A 934 12.03 -6.42 -45.28
C THR A 934 10.51 -6.39 -45.13
N VAL A 935 9.82 -7.41 -45.64
CA VAL A 935 8.36 -7.57 -45.41
C VAL A 935 8.01 -7.50 -43.92
N ASP A 936 8.78 -8.19 -43.10
CA ASP A 936 8.58 -8.31 -41.65
C ASP A 936 8.85 -7.02 -40.89
N THR A 937 9.85 -6.25 -41.33
CA THR A 937 10.11 -4.94 -40.73
C THR A 937 9.08 -3.92 -41.20
N THR A 938 8.68 -3.93 -42.48
CA THR A 938 7.71 -2.98 -43.03
C THR A 938 6.35 -3.12 -42.37
N ARG A 939 5.85 -4.34 -42.14
CA ARG A 939 4.57 -4.57 -41.44
C ARG A 939 4.59 -4.06 -39.98
N LEU A 940 5.68 -4.32 -39.26
CA LEU A 940 5.83 -3.90 -37.85
C LEU A 940 6.07 -2.39 -37.74
N MET A 941 6.85 -1.81 -38.66
CA MET A 941 7.06 -0.36 -38.76
C MET A 941 5.76 0.37 -39.10
N PHE A 942 4.90 -0.21 -39.95
CA PHE A 942 3.58 0.36 -40.23
C PHE A 942 2.71 0.49 -38.98
N LEU A 943 2.70 -0.56 -38.14
CA LEU A 943 1.98 -0.55 -36.85
C LEU A 943 2.63 0.42 -35.86
N LEU A 944 3.96 0.40 -35.73
CA LEU A 944 4.72 1.29 -34.86
C LEU A 944 4.47 2.76 -35.21
N ASN A 945 4.56 3.13 -36.49
CA ASN A 945 4.28 4.47 -36.98
C ASN A 945 2.89 4.92 -36.55
N GLY A 946 1.89 4.08 -36.86
CA GLY A 946 0.51 4.38 -36.54
C GLY A 946 0.24 4.62 -35.04
N LEU A 947 0.85 3.82 -34.17
CA LEU A 947 0.67 3.93 -32.72
C LEU A 947 1.50 5.07 -32.10
N VAL A 948 2.68 5.36 -32.64
CA VAL A 948 3.54 6.47 -32.19
C VAL A 948 2.85 7.82 -32.41
N ASP A 949 2.21 7.97 -33.57
CA ASP A 949 1.44 9.16 -33.95
C ASP A 949 0.26 9.39 -32.98
N LEU A 950 -0.45 8.31 -32.61
CA LEU A 950 -1.54 8.32 -31.61
C LEU A 950 -1.08 8.44 -30.15
N LYS A 951 0.22 8.58 -29.91
CA LYS A 951 0.80 8.67 -28.56
C LYS A 951 0.59 7.45 -27.68
N ARG A 952 0.46 6.26 -28.28
CA ARG A 952 0.34 4.99 -27.55
C ARG A 952 1.72 4.39 -27.26
N PRO A 953 1.93 3.78 -26.08
CA PRO A 953 3.15 3.03 -25.81
C PRO A 953 3.21 1.72 -26.59
N VAL A 954 4.36 1.40 -27.15
CA VAL A 954 4.59 0.18 -27.95
C VAL A 954 5.78 -0.59 -27.41
N MET A 955 5.65 -1.91 -27.35
CA MET A 955 6.71 -2.82 -26.91
C MET A 955 6.99 -3.87 -27.98
N PHE A 956 8.27 -4.01 -28.34
CA PHE A 956 8.76 -5.12 -29.16
C PHE A 956 9.43 -6.18 -28.30
N VAL A 957 8.97 -7.42 -28.43
CA VAL A 957 9.48 -8.54 -27.63
C VAL A 957 10.06 -9.59 -28.55
N GLY A 958 11.32 -9.96 -28.32
CA GLY A 958 11.99 -10.96 -29.14
C GLY A 958 13.37 -11.30 -28.61
N ASN A 959 13.92 -12.42 -29.08
CA ASN A 959 15.23 -12.91 -28.65
C ASN A 959 16.35 -11.89 -28.91
N ALA A 960 17.51 -12.10 -28.29
CA ALA A 960 18.68 -11.27 -28.55
C ALA A 960 19.05 -11.30 -30.05
N GLY A 961 19.32 -10.13 -30.62
CA GLY A 961 19.77 -10.03 -32.01
C GLY A 961 18.69 -10.27 -33.09
N THR A 962 17.40 -10.13 -32.80
CA THR A 962 16.33 -10.22 -33.83
C THR A 962 16.05 -8.92 -34.59
N GLY A 963 16.84 -7.86 -34.38
CA GLY A 963 16.66 -6.56 -35.04
C GLY A 963 15.70 -5.59 -34.34
N LYS A 964 15.09 -5.96 -33.20
CA LYS A 964 14.14 -5.13 -32.42
C LYS A 964 14.63 -3.70 -32.15
N THR A 965 15.84 -3.56 -31.60
CA THR A 965 16.44 -2.27 -31.26
C THR A 965 16.76 -1.44 -32.51
N CYS A 966 17.16 -2.10 -33.61
CA CYS A 966 17.46 -1.43 -34.87
C CYS A 966 16.18 -0.80 -35.45
N MET A 967 15.06 -1.53 -35.45
CA MET A 967 13.76 -1.02 -35.92
C MET A 967 13.28 0.18 -35.11
N MET A 968 13.41 0.12 -33.77
CA MET A 968 13.03 1.24 -32.92
C MET A 968 13.93 2.46 -33.15
N ARG A 969 15.25 2.29 -33.28
CA ARG A 969 16.17 3.40 -33.54
C ARG A 969 15.96 4.02 -34.92
N ASP A 970 15.67 3.20 -35.93
CA ASP A 970 15.32 3.67 -37.28
C ASP A 970 14.10 4.59 -37.23
N LYS A 971 13.02 4.15 -36.55
CA LYS A 971 11.86 5.01 -36.31
C LYS A 971 12.22 6.30 -35.59
N LEU A 972 13.01 6.23 -34.51
CA LEU A 972 13.36 7.41 -33.72
C LEU A 972 14.17 8.44 -34.53
N ARG A 973 15.04 7.97 -35.45
CA ARG A 973 15.78 8.83 -36.38
C ARG A 973 14.89 9.42 -37.47
N SER A 974 13.84 8.71 -37.87
CA SER A 974 12.89 9.18 -38.88
C SER A 974 11.93 10.27 -38.35
N LEU A 975 11.96 10.59 -37.06
CA LEU A 975 11.11 11.62 -36.47
C LEU A 975 11.70 13.01 -36.68
N ASP A 976 10.83 13.99 -36.87
CA ASP A 976 11.23 15.39 -37.02
C ASP A 976 11.87 15.93 -35.71
N PRO A 977 13.17 16.34 -35.74
CA PRO A 977 13.89 16.84 -34.57
C PRO A 977 13.35 18.17 -34.00
N GLU A 978 12.60 18.94 -34.79
CA GLU A 978 12.00 20.19 -34.34
C GLU A 978 10.79 19.97 -33.45
N SER A 979 9.96 18.97 -33.77
CA SER A 979 8.75 18.63 -33.01
C SER A 979 8.97 17.55 -31.94
N MET A 980 9.87 16.59 -32.16
CA MET A 980 10.09 15.45 -31.27
C MET A 980 11.56 15.29 -30.87
N VAL A 981 11.78 14.98 -29.60
CA VAL A 981 13.09 14.62 -29.03
C VAL A 981 12.96 13.21 -28.44
N PHE A 982 14.02 12.42 -28.52
CA PHE A 982 14.04 11.11 -27.87
C PHE A 982 15.27 10.94 -26.98
N THR A 983 15.13 10.07 -25.99
CA THR A 983 16.24 9.65 -25.12
C THR A 983 16.23 8.14 -25.04
N SER A 984 17.34 7.52 -25.46
CA SER A 984 17.53 6.07 -25.39
C SER A 984 18.15 5.69 -24.06
N ILE A 985 17.50 4.78 -23.34
CA ILE A 985 17.90 4.30 -22.02
C ILE A 985 18.07 2.79 -22.11
N ASN A 986 19.30 2.32 -21.91
CA ASN A 986 19.59 0.88 -21.86
C ASN A 986 19.53 0.43 -20.40
N LEU A 987 18.61 -0.47 -20.08
CA LEU A 987 18.47 -1.00 -18.74
C LEU A 987 19.40 -2.21 -18.53
N ASN A 988 20.03 -2.26 -17.37
CA ASN A 988 20.90 -3.36 -16.97
C ASN A 988 20.49 -3.90 -15.59
N TYR A 989 21.11 -5.02 -15.19
CA TYR A 989 20.83 -5.65 -13.90
C TYR A 989 20.98 -4.69 -12.69
N TYR A 990 21.98 -3.81 -12.73
CA TYR A 990 22.28 -2.88 -11.64
C TYR A 990 21.51 -1.56 -11.70
N THR A 991 20.64 -1.36 -12.70
CA THR A 991 19.91 -0.11 -12.87
C THR A 991 18.89 0.04 -11.75
N SER A 992 19.19 0.93 -10.81
CA SER A 992 18.28 1.25 -9.70
C SER A 992 17.27 2.34 -10.11
N ALA A 993 16.17 2.44 -9.37
CA ALA A 993 15.19 3.51 -9.57
C ALA A 993 15.82 4.91 -9.44
N ASP A 994 16.83 5.07 -8.58
CA ASP A 994 17.57 6.34 -8.42
C ASP A 994 18.36 6.73 -9.67
N GLN A 995 19.09 5.78 -10.24
CA GLN A 995 19.88 6.01 -11.45
C GLN A 995 18.95 6.29 -12.63
N LEU A 996 17.87 5.51 -12.76
CA LEU A 996 16.90 5.69 -13.84
C LEU A 996 16.23 7.06 -13.77
N GLN A 997 15.82 7.52 -12.58
CA GLN A 997 15.23 8.84 -12.41
C GLN A 997 16.18 9.96 -12.88
N LYS A 998 17.46 9.90 -12.52
CA LYS A 998 18.46 10.91 -12.94
C LYS A 998 18.64 10.95 -14.46
N ILE A 999 18.67 9.77 -15.10
CA ILE A 999 18.77 9.66 -16.56
C ILE A 999 17.52 10.26 -17.21
N MET A 1000 16.34 9.94 -16.72
CA MET A 1000 15.08 10.46 -17.25
C MET A 1000 14.90 11.96 -16.98
N GLU A 1001 15.50 12.52 -15.93
CA GLU A 1001 15.43 13.96 -15.65
C GLU A 1001 16.36 14.80 -16.56
N THR A 1002 17.39 14.18 -17.18
CA THR A 1002 18.38 14.89 -18.02
C THR A 1002 17.78 15.69 -19.18
N PRO A 1003 16.83 15.16 -19.99
CA PRO A 1003 16.19 15.90 -21.08
C PRO A 1003 15.07 16.87 -20.64
N LEU A 1004 14.79 16.97 -19.34
CA LEU A 1004 13.66 17.74 -18.82
C LEU A 1004 14.08 19.11 -18.29
N GLU A 1005 13.30 20.12 -18.63
CA GLU A 1005 13.42 21.48 -18.10
C GLU A 1005 12.24 21.81 -17.19
N LYS A 1006 12.52 22.59 -16.15
CA LYS A 1006 11.48 23.15 -15.30
C LYS A 1006 10.72 24.23 -16.07
N LYS A 1007 9.41 24.06 -16.24
CA LYS A 1007 8.54 25.05 -16.92
C LYS A 1007 7.96 26.05 -15.93
N SER A 1008 7.11 25.58 -15.02
CA SER A 1008 6.48 26.42 -13.99
C SER A 1008 6.09 25.58 -12.78
N GLY A 1009 6.27 26.12 -11.56
CA GLY A 1009 5.96 25.41 -10.33
C GLY A 1009 6.70 24.07 -10.23
N SER A 1010 5.94 22.97 -10.12
CA SER A 1010 6.42 21.58 -10.09
C SER A 1010 6.31 20.87 -11.45
N ARG A 1011 6.06 21.61 -12.55
CA ARG A 1011 5.91 21.05 -13.91
C ARG A 1011 7.22 21.04 -14.66
N TYR A 1012 7.52 19.89 -15.23
CA TYR A 1012 8.69 19.58 -16.04
C TYR A 1012 8.26 19.10 -17.42
N GLY A 1013 9.07 19.43 -18.41
CA GLY A 1013 8.84 18.99 -19.78
C GLY A 1013 10.05 19.29 -20.65
N PRO A 1014 10.11 18.74 -21.87
CA PRO A 1014 11.22 18.97 -22.78
C PRO A 1014 11.34 20.44 -23.21
N THR A 1015 12.51 20.83 -23.70
CA THR A 1015 12.82 22.17 -24.20
C THR A 1015 11.82 22.61 -25.30
N ALA A 1016 11.48 23.90 -25.31
CA ALA A 1016 10.65 24.52 -26.37
C ALA A 1016 9.26 23.89 -26.64
N GLY A 1017 8.67 23.15 -25.70
CA GLY A 1017 7.33 22.56 -25.88
C GLY A 1017 7.30 21.37 -26.83
N ARG A 1018 8.47 20.80 -27.16
CA ARG A 1018 8.62 19.58 -27.97
C ARG A 1018 7.95 18.38 -27.28
N ARG A 1019 7.87 17.26 -28.00
CA ARG A 1019 7.44 15.99 -27.44
C ARG A 1019 8.64 15.11 -27.12
N LEU A 1020 8.68 14.51 -25.95
CA LEU A 1020 9.78 13.61 -25.54
C LEU A 1020 9.37 12.14 -25.64
N ILE A 1021 10.20 11.32 -26.28
CA ILE A 1021 10.03 9.87 -26.34
C ILE A 1021 11.15 9.19 -25.55
N TYR A 1022 10.80 8.49 -24.48
CA TYR A 1022 11.71 7.59 -23.79
C TYR A 1022 11.72 6.24 -24.50
N PHE A 1023 12.88 5.84 -25.01
CA PHE A 1023 13.09 4.51 -25.53
C PHE A 1023 13.83 3.67 -24.49
N LEU A 1024 13.13 2.66 -23.94
CA LEU A 1024 13.63 1.75 -22.92
C LEU A 1024 14.07 0.44 -23.58
N ASP A 1025 15.37 0.21 -23.70
CA ASP A 1025 15.90 -1.06 -24.19
C ASP A 1025 16.09 -2.05 -23.05
N ASP A 1026 15.81 -3.33 -23.32
CA ASP A 1026 15.88 -4.44 -22.36
C ASP A 1026 15.12 -4.20 -21.03
N LEU A 1027 13.82 -3.88 -21.13
CA LEU A 1027 12.98 -3.49 -19.99
C LEU A 1027 12.96 -4.47 -18.81
N ASN A 1028 13.16 -5.77 -19.06
CA ASN A 1028 13.13 -6.84 -18.06
C ASN A 1028 14.48 -7.14 -17.39
N MET A 1029 15.55 -6.43 -17.76
CA MET A 1029 16.89 -6.64 -17.18
C MET A 1029 17.10 -6.17 -15.73
N PRO A 1030 16.46 -5.09 -15.23
CA PRO A 1030 16.70 -4.62 -13.86
C PRO A 1030 16.52 -5.72 -12.81
N ALA A 1031 17.37 -5.71 -11.78
CA ALA A 1031 17.31 -6.70 -10.70
C ALA A 1031 15.92 -6.77 -10.04
N VAL A 1032 15.49 -8.00 -9.81
CA VAL A 1032 14.27 -8.30 -9.06
C VAL A 1032 14.61 -8.32 -7.58
N ASP A 1033 13.79 -7.66 -6.76
CA ASP A 1033 13.96 -7.70 -5.32
C ASP A 1033 13.50 -9.04 -4.71
N LYS A 1034 13.68 -9.21 -3.39
CA LYS A 1034 13.27 -10.44 -2.66
C LYS A 1034 11.78 -10.78 -2.82
N TYR A 1035 10.97 -9.82 -3.24
CA TYR A 1035 9.51 -9.91 -3.29
C TYR A 1035 8.95 -10.02 -4.71
N ASN A 1036 9.81 -10.26 -5.71
CA ASN A 1036 9.47 -10.35 -7.12
C ASN A 1036 8.95 -9.04 -7.75
N THR A 1037 9.47 -7.91 -7.30
CA THR A 1037 9.18 -6.59 -7.88
C THR A 1037 10.46 -5.93 -8.40
N GLN A 1038 10.30 -4.98 -9.34
CA GLN A 1038 11.41 -4.27 -9.97
C GLN A 1038 11.21 -2.77 -9.76
N PRO A 1039 11.87 -2.13 -8.77
CA PRO A 1039 11.66 -0.72 -8.42
C PRO A 1039 11.83 0.26 -9.60
N ALA A 1040 12.79 0.00 -10.49
CA ALA A 1040 13.01 0.80 -11.69
C ALA A 1040 11.80 0.78 -12.64
N ILE A 1041 11.17 -0.38 -12.83
CA ILE A 1041 9.98 -0.53 -13.66
C ILE A 1041 8.76 0.14 -12.99
N GLU A 1042 8.64 0.02 -11.66
CA GLU A 1042 7.58 0.66 -10.90
C GLU A 1042 7.65 2.20 -10.96
N LEU A 1043 8.85 2.79 -11.03
CA LEU A 1043 9.04 4.22 -11.30
C LEU A 1043 8.51 4.62 -12.68
N VAL A 1044 8.83 3.84 -13.73
CA VAL A 1044 8.29 4.10 -15.08
C VAL A 1044 6.77 3.95 -15.09
N ARG A 1045 6.22 2.95 -14.41
CA ARG A 1045 4.77 2.78 -14.28
C ARG A 1045 4.13 3.99 -13.61
N GLN A 1046 4.70 4.48 -12.51
CA GLN A 1046 4.23 5.70 -11.85
C GLN A 1046 4.20 6.89 -12.81
N SER A 1047 5.24 7.03 -13.65
CA SER A 1047 5.33 8.08 -14.64
C SER A 1047 4.22 8.00 -15.71
N ILE A 1048 3.81 6.79 -16.10
CA ILE A 1048 2.74 6.55 -17.10
C ILE A 1048 1.35 6.76 -16.48
N ASP A 1049 1.11 6.24 -15.28
CA ASP A 1049 -0.20 6.29 -14.61
C ASP A 1049 -0.55 7.70 -14.10
N TYR A 1050 0.45 8.45 -13.61
CA TYR A 1050 0.26 9.74 -12.94
C TYR A 1050 0.91 10.93 -13.66
N ASN A 1051 1.54 10.72 -14.81
CA ASN A 1051 2.29 11.76 -15.54
C ASN A 1051 3.33 12.46 -14.65
N GLY A 1052 4.11 11.70 -13.88
CA GLY A 1052 5.10 12.28 -12.98
C GLY A 1052 5.75 11.29 -12.01
N TRP A 1053 6.77 11.74 -11.30
CA TRP A 1053 7.39 11.02 -10.17
C TRP A 1053 7.76 11.97 -9.02
N PHE A 1054 8.05 11.43 -7.83
CA PHE A 1054 8.41 12.24 -6.68
C PHE A 1054 9.88 12.69 -6.72
N ASP A 1055 10.12 13.94 -6.34
CA ASP A 1055 11.46 14.43 -6.03
C ASP A 1055 11.93 13.80 -4.71
N LYS A 1056 13.04 13.08 -4.74
CA LYS A 1056 13.59 12.35 -3.58
C LYS A 1056 14.21 13.24 -2.49
N GLN A 1057 14.44 14.52 -2.80
CA GLN A 1057 14.96 15.50 -1.83
C GLN A 1057 13.85 16.39 -1.29
N LYS A 1058 13.04 16.95 -2.19
CA LYS A 1058 11.96 17.89 -1.81
C LYS A 1058 10.66 17.20 -1.42
N VAL A 1059 10.52 15.92 -1.76
CA VAL A 1059 9.32 15.12 -1.44
C VAL A 1059 8.05 15.69 -2.10
N VAL A 1060 8.21 16.32 -3.27
CA VAL A 1060 7.12 16.92 -4.06
C VAL A 1060 6.96 16.15 -5.37
N MET A 1061 5.71 15.97 -5.79
CA MET A 1061 5.36 15.40 -7.09
C MET A 1061 5.86 16.32 -8.21
N LYS A 1062 6.77 15.83 -9.06
CA LYS A 1062 7.13 16.49 -10.33
C LYS A 1062 6.13 16.03 -11.39
N GLU A 1063 5.34 16.96 -11.91
CA GLU A 1063 4.44 16.71 -13.03
C GLU A 1063 5.24 16.76 -14.33
N ILE A 1064 5.10 15.75 -15.19
CA ILE A 1064 5.90 15.57 -16.39
C ILE A 1064 4.97 15.55 -17.59
N LEU A 1065 5.20 16.52 -18.47
CA LEU A 1065 4.33 16.81 -19.59
C LEU A 1065 4.95 16.32 -20.90
N SER A 1066 4.08 15.98 -21.86
CA SER A 1066 4.44 15.69 -23.26
C SER A 1066 5.42 14.52 -23.45
N THR A 1067 5.34 13.48 -22.62
CA THR A 1067 6.17 12.27 -22.72
C THR A 1067 5.45 11.08 -23.36
N GLN A 1068 6.20 10.22 -24.05
CA GLN A 1068 5.76 8.92 -24.54
C GLN A 1068 6.83 7.86 -24.24
N TYR A 1069 6.42 6.60 -24.16
CA TYR A 1069 7.30 5.46 -23.88
C TYR A 1069 7.29 4.45 -25.02
N LEU A 1070 8.47 4.03 -25.45
CA LEU A 1070 8.70 2.89 -26.34
C LEU A 1070 9.61 1.90 -25.63
N ALA A 1071 9.38 0.60 -25.80
CA ALA A 1071 10.14 -0.42 -25.09
C ALA A 1071 10.57 -1.59 -25.97
N CYS A 1072 11.68 -2.21 -25.60
CA CYS A 1072 12.13 -3.50 -26.12
C CYS A 1072 12.37 -4.47 -24.96
N MET A 1073 12.10 -5.75 -25.18
CA MET A 1073 12.28 -6.80 -24.18
C MET A 1073 12.87 -8.07 -24.80
N ASN A 1074 13.74 -8.75 -24.06
CA ASN A 1074 14.22 -10.09 -24.40
C ASN A 1074 13.61 -11.13 -23.45
N PRO A 1075 12.70 -12.02 -23.90
CA PRO A 1075 12.03 -12.97 -23.02
C PRO A 1075 12.97 -14.06 -22.47
N THR A 1076 14.18 -14.23 -23.03
CA THR A 1076 15.13 -15.28 -22.64
C THR A 1076 16.22 -14.83 -21.67
N ALA A 1077 16.33 -13.52 -21.38
CA ALA A 1077 17.38 -12.95 -20.54
C ALA A 1077 16.78 -12.02 -19.48
N GLY A 1078 17.43 -11.91 -18.31
CA GLY A 1078 16.94 -11.09 -17.19
C GLY A 1078 15.80 -11.78 -16.41
N SER A 1079 14.84 -11.01 -15.91
CA SER A 1079 13.60 -11.59 -15.39
C SER A 1079 12.74 -12.07 -16.57
N PHE A 1080 12.29 -13.33 -16.55
CA PHE A 1080 11.47 -13.89 -17.63
C PHE A 1080 10.12 -13.15 -17.80
N THR A 1081 9.68 -12.39 -16.79
CA THR A 1081 8.37 -11.74 -16.77
C THR A 1081 8.44 -10.37 -16.11
N ILE A 1082 7.75 -9.39 -16.71
CA ILE A 1082 7.50 -8.06 -16.14
C ILE A 1082 6.17 -8.06 -15.38
N ASN A 1083 6.01 -7.15 -14.41
CA ASN A 1083 4.73 -6.93 -13.74
C ASN A 1083 3.58 -6.73 -14.75
N PRO A 1084 2.51 -7.54 -14.72
CA PRO A 1084 1.34 -7.37 -15.59
C PRO A 1084 0.72 -5.96 -15.54
N ARG A 1085 0.88 -5.25 -14.41
CA ARG A 1085 0.44 -3.87 -14.24
C ARG A 1085 1.18 -2.89 -15.14
N MET A 1086 2.47 -3.14 -15.41
CA MET A 1086 3.24 -2.38 -16.39
C MET A 1086 2.92 -2.85 -17.81
N GLN A 1087 2.85 -4.18 -18.01
CA GLN A 1087 2.59 -4.76 -19.33
C GLN A 1087 1.29 -4.26 -19.96
N ARG A 1088 0.23 -4.03 -19.17
CA ARG A 1088 -1.08 -3.55 -19.66
C ARG A 1088 -1.04 -2.23 -20.45
N HIS A 1089 0.01 -1.41 -20.26
CA HIS A 1089 0.11 -0.10 -20.92
C HIS A 1089 0.68 -0.17 -22.34
N PHE A 1090 1.33 -1.29 -22.71
CA PHE A 1090 2.02 -1.42 -23.99
C PHE A 1090 1.24 -2.29 -24.96
N ALA A 1091 1.04 -1.79 -26.17
CA ALA A 1091 0.74 -2.61 -27.34
C ALA A 1091 1.98 -3.46 -27.65
N THR A 1092 1.84 -4.79 -27.54
CA THR A 1092 2.98 -5.71 -27.55
C THR A 1092 3.03 -6.49 -28.85
N PHE A 1093 4.17 -6.47 -29.54
CA PHE A 1093 4.39 -7.23 -30.78
C PHE A 1093 5.62 -8.12 -30.68
N ALA A 1094 5.49 -9.34 -31.19
CA ALA A 1094 6.56 -10.33 -31.26
C ALA A 1094 7.48 -10.03 -32.45
N VAL A 1095 8.79 -9.88 -32.19
CA VAL A 1095 9.82 -9.74 -33.22
C VAL A 1095 10.61 -11.03 -33.32
N GLN A 1096 10.40 -11.74 -34.41
CA GLN A 1096 10.96 -13.06 -34.67
C GLN A 1096 12.22 -12.97 -35.55
N MET A 1097 12.96 -14.08 -35.62
CA MET A 1097 14.10 -14.17 -36.53
C MET A 1097 13.59 -14.20 -37.98
N PRO A 1098 14.15 -13.40 -38.91
CA PRO A 1098 13.75 -13.44 -40.31
C PRO A 1098 14.00 -14.82 -40.95
N ALA A 1099 13.17 -15.18 -41.93
CA ALA A 1099 13.36 -16.39 -42.73
C ALA A 1099 14.64 -16.33 -43.58
N ARG A 1100 15.17 -17.50 -43.97
CA ARG A 1100 16.40 -17.64 -44.76
C ARG A 1100 16.46 -16.73 -45.99
N ASP A 1101 15.40 -16.70 -46.79
CA ASP A 1101 15.35 -15.89 -48.03
C ASP A 1101 15.43 -14.39 -47.72
N THR A 1102 14.86 -13.97 -46.60
CA THR A 1102 14.93 -12.58 -46.14
C THR A 1102 16.33 -12.24 -45.66
N LEU A 1103 16.99 -13.13 -44.92
CA LEU A 1103 18.39 -12.96 -44.50
C LEU A 1103 19.32 -12.84 -45.72
N LEU A 1104 19.13 -13.70 -46.71
CA LEU A 1104 19.89 -13.66 -47.95
C LEU A 1104 19.70 -12.31 -48.67
N SER A 1105 18.46 -11.82 -48.76
CA SER A 1105 18.18 -10.51 -49.35
C SER A 1105 18.86 -9.36 -48.61
N ILE A 1106 18.83 -9.36 -47.27
CA ILE A 1106 19.44 -8.30 -46.45
C ILE A 1106 20.96 -8.26 -46.68
N PHE A 1107 21.64 -9.39 -46.47
CA PHE A 1107 23.10 -9.42 -46.53
C PHE A 1107 23.63 -9.30 -47.96
N SER A 1108 22.89 -9.82 -48.96
CA SER A 1108 23.25 -9.59 -50.37
C SER A 1108 23.18 -8.11 -50.72
N ALA A 1109 22.14 -7.39 -50.28
CA ALA A 1109 22.03 -5.95 -50.52
C ALA A 1109 23.23 -5.18 -49.93
N VAL A 1110 23.64 -5.49 -48.70
CA VAL A 1110 24.79 -4.86 -48.03
C VAL A 1110 26.09 -5.15 -48.77
N VAL A 1111 26.34 -6.42 -49.14
CA VAL A 1111 27.58 -6.82 -49.82
C VAL A 1111 27.65 -6.23 -51.25
N ILE A 1112 26.56 -6.29 -52.00
CA ILE A 1112 26.48 -5.73 -53.37
C ILE A 1112 26.70 -4.22 -53.34
N ALA A 1113 26.13 -3.51 -52.36
CA ALA A 1113 26.30 -2.08 -52.20
C ALA A 1113 27.77 -1.68 -51.99
N HIS A 1114 28.55 -2.49 -51.26
CA HIS A 1114 29.98 -2.24 -51.02
C HIS A 1114 30.86 -2.59 -52.23
N PHE A 1115 30.52 -3.65 -52.97
CA PHE A 1115 31.41 -4.28 -53.95
C PHE A 1115 31.53 -3.52 -55.28
N ALA A 1116 30.71 -2.49 -55.53
CA ALA A 1116 30.83 -1.66 -56.73
C ALA A 1116 32.15 -0.87 -56.80
N GLN A 1117 32.83 -0.67 -55.66
CA GLN A 1117 34.14 -0.01 -55.59
C GLN A 1117 35.34 -0.95 -55.85
N MET A 1118 35.09 -2.24 -56.09
CA MET A 1118 36.11 -3.30 -56.24
C MET A 1118 36.23 -3.76 -57.70
N ASP A 1119 37.25 -4.57 -58.00
CA ASP A 1119 37.47 -5.14 -59.35
C ASP A 1119 36.24 -5.94 -59.87
N PRO A 1120 35.96 -5.95 -61.19
CA PRO A 1120 34.76 -6.58 -61.77
C PRO A 1120 34.59 -8.07 -61.44
N ASP A 1121 35.68 -8.81 -61.31
CA ASP A 1121 35.65 -10.24 -60.93
C ASP A 1121 35.32 -10.43 -59.45
N THR A 1122 35.71 -9.47 -58.61
CA THR A 1122 35.37 -9.42 -57.19
C THR A 1122 33.91 -9.03 -57.00
N MET A 1123 33.38 -8.12 -57.84
CA MET A 1123 31.97 -7.71 -57.82
C MET A 1123 31.00 -8.89 -58.02
N LYS A 1124 31.33 -9.82 -58.94
CA LYS A 1124 30.54 -11.04 -59.19
C LYS A 1124 30.48 -11.99 -57.98
N LEU A 1125 31.42 -11.88 -57.05
CA LEU A 1125 31.50 -12.73 -55.85
C LEU A 1125 30.52 -12.29 -54.74
N GLY A 1126 30.04 -11.04 -54.76
CA GLY A 1126 29.23 -10.45 -53.70
C GLY A 1126 28.02 -11.29 -53.24
N PRO A 1127 27.10 -11.70 -54.15
CA PRO A 1127 25.96 -12.54 -53.79
C PRO A 1127 26.36 -13.91 -53.24
N ARG A 1128 27.47 -14.49 -53.72
CA ARG A 1128 27.98 -15.79 -53.24
C ARG A 1128 28.51 -15.69 -51.81
N VAL A 1129 29.17 -14.58 -51.46
CA VAL A 1129 29.63 -14.32 -50.07
C VAL A 1129 28.45 -14.23 -49.11
N ALA A 1130 27.38 -13.52 -49.49
CA ALA A 1130 26.18 -13.43 -48.68
C ALA A 1130 25.50 -14.81 -48.51
N ALA A 1131 25.38 -15.59 -49.59
CA ALA A 1131 24.82 -16.95 -49.53
C ALA A 1131 25.65 -17.88 -48.63
N ALA A 1132 26.98 -17.84 -48.74
CA ALA A 1132 27.89 -18.62 -47.91
C ALA A 1132 27.77 -18.23 -46.42
N THR A 1133 27.62 -16.93 -46.12
CA THR A 1133 27.46 -16.40 -44.75
C THR A 1133 26.16 -16.85 -44.09
N VAL A 1134 25.04 -16.88 -44.84
CA VAL A 1134 23.76 -17.38 -44.34
C VAL A 1134 23.83 -18.89 -44.09
N GLU A 1135 24.40 -19.65 -45.02
CA GLU A 1135 24.49 -21.11 -44.90
C GLU A 1135 25.40 -21.54 -43.73
N ILE A 1136 26.54 -20.87 -43.52
CA ILE A 1136 27.42 -21.19 -42.38
C ILE A 1136 26.75 -20.88 -41.04
N TYR A 1137 26.04 -19.76 -40.97
CA TYR A 1137 25.30 -19.41 -39.77
C TYR A 1137 24.23 -20.45 -39.43
N GLU A 1138 23.44 -20.91 -40.41
CA GLU A 1138 22.41 -21.93 -40.19
C GLU A 1138 23.01 -23.24 -39.69
N GLN A 1139 24.10 -23.72 -40.30
CA GLN A 1139 24.75 -24.95 -39.87
C GLN A 1139 25.36 -24.82 -38.46
N VAL A 1140 25.99 -23.68 -38.16
CA VAL A 1140 26.56 -23.40 -36.84
C VAL A 1140 25.47 -23.31 -35.77
N ALA A 1141 24.40 -22.55 -36.01
CA ALA A 1141 23.31 -22.37 -35.06
C ALA A 1141 22.53 -23.66 -34.77
N ASN A 1142 22.42 -24.56 -35.74
CA ASN A 1142 21.76 -25.87 -35.57
C ASN A 1142 22.68 -26.91 -34.92
N THR A 1143 23.98 -26.84 -35.15
CA THR A 1143 24.95 -27.82 -34.62
C THR A 1143 25.38 -27.48 -33.19
N PHE A 1144 25.64 -26.21 -32.92
CA PHE A 1144 26.19 -25.73 -31.65
C PHE A 1144 25.09 -25.05 -30.83
N LEU A 1145 24.44 -25.83 -29.97
CA LEU A 1145 23.36 -25.35 -29.11
C LEU A 1145 23.87 -24.90 -27.74
N PRO A 1146 23.22 -23.89 -27.13
CA PRO A 1146 23.57 -23.46 -25.78
C PRO A 1146 23.24 -24.57 -24.77
N THR A 1147 24.21 -24.87 -23.90
CA THR A 1147 24.04 -25.77 -22.75
C THR A 1147 24.42 -25.06 -21.46
N ALA A 1148 24.18 -25.65 -20.29
CA ALA A 1148 24.58 -25.05 -19.01
C ALA A 1148 26.09 -24.75 -18.93
N ILE A 1149 26.92 -25.55 -19.60
CA ILE A 1149 28.38 -25.37 -19.66
C ILE A 1149 28.76 -24.46 -20.83
N LYS A 1150 28.11 -24.61 -21.99
CA LYS A 1150 28.38 -23.85 -23.22
C LYS A 1150 27.31 -22.78 -23.45
N PHE A 1151 27.05 -21.95 -22.44
CA PHE A 1151 25.98 -20.95 -22.48
C PHE A 1151 26.25 -19.84 -23.51
N HIS A 1152 27.51 -19.66 -23.91
CA HIS A 1152 27.97 -18.69 -24.91
C HIS A 1152 27.76 -19.17 -26.36
N TYR A 1153 27.28 -20.41 -26.60
CA TYR A 1153 26.86 -20.88 -27.92
C TYR A 1153 25.49 -20.30 -28.30
N GLN A 1154 25.46 -18.97 -28.35
CA GLN A 1154 24.29 -18.18 -28.74
C GLN A 1154 24.63 -17.45 -30.03
N PHE A 1155 24.11 -17.98 -31.13
CA PHE A 1155 24.29 -17.40 -32.45
C PHE A 1155 23.05 -16.60 -32.83
N ASN A 1156 23.24 -15.36 -33.27
CA ASN A 1156 22.16 -14.45 -33.65
C ASN A 1156 22.54 -13.60 -34.88
N LEU A 1157 21.62 -12.74 -35.33
CA LEU A 1157 21.83 -11.90 -36.53
C LEU A 1157 23.09 -11.03 -36.47
N ARG A 1158 23.54 -10.64 -35.26
CA ARG A 1158 24.76 -9.85 -35.08
C ARG A 1158 26.00 -10.61 -35.53
N ASP A 1159 26.02 -11.93 -35.46
CA ASP A 1159 27.17 -12.73 -35.89
C ASP A 1159 27.34 -12.66 -37.42
N MET A 1160 26.23 -12.83 -38.15
CA MET A 1160 26.22 -12.60 -39.61
C MET A 1160 26.55 -11.16 -39.97
N ALA A 1161 26.05 -10.19 -39.19
CA ALA A 1161 26.36 -8.77 -39.38
C ALA A 1161 27.84 -8.47 -39.15
N ASN A 1162 28.48 -9.06 -38.12
CA ASN A 1162 29.90 -8.90 -37.83
C ASN A 1162 30.79 -9.49 -38.94
N ILE A 1163 30.42 -10.66 -39.48
CA ILE A 1163 31.13 -11.27 -40.62
C ILE A 1163 31.02 -10.35 -41.85
N THR A 1164 29.80 -9.93 -42.17
CA THR A 1164 29.55 -9.05 -43.32
C THR A 1164 30.25 -7.70 -43.16
N GLN A 1165 30.19 -7.09 -41.98
CA GLN A 1165 30.88 -5.84 -41.68
C GLN A 1165 32.40 -5.99 -41.77
N GLY A 1166 32.95 -7.12 -41.32
CA GLY A 1166 34.36 -7.44 -41.48
C GLY A 1166 34.79 -7.51 -42.94
N VAL A 1167 33.99 -8.18 -43.77
CA VAL A 1167 34.21 -8.23 -45.22
C VAL A 1167 34.08 -6.84 -45.85
N CYS A 1168 33.08 -6.04 -45.47
CA CYS A 1168 32.89 -4.68 -45.98
C CYS A 1168 33.92 -3.65 -45.45
N ARG A 1169 34.86 -4.05 -44.58
CA ARG A 1169 36.05 -3.23 -44.27
C ARG A 1169 37.20 -3.46 -45.24
N SER A 1170 37.00 -4.30 -46.28
CA SER A 1170 37.99 -4.51 -47.33
C SER A 1170 38.19 -3.22 -48.13
N MET A 1171 39.45 -2.78 -48.24
CA MET A 1171 39.83 -1.66 -49.09
C MET A 1171 40.19 -2.15 -50.50
N PRO A 1172 39.77 -1.45 -51.57
CA PRO A 1172 40.08 -1.82 -52.96
C PRO A 1172 41.59 -1.99 -53.21
N GLU A 1173 42.43 -1.19 -52.54
CA GLU A 1173 43.89 -1.21 -52.70
C GLU A 1173 44.56 -2.53 -52.30
N PHE A 1174 44.02 -3.25 -51.30
CA PHE A 1174 44.66 -4.45 -50.75
C PHE A 1174 44.00 -5.75 -51.24
N TYR A 1175 42.70 -5.71 -51.55
CA TYR A 1175 41.87 -6.87 -51.86
C TYR A 1175 41.50 -6.94 -53.35
N THR A 1176 42.53 -6.94 -54.20
CA THR A 1176 42.43 -6.91 -55.67
C THR A 1176 42.06 -8.23 -56.35
N THR A 1177 41.91 -9.33 -55.60
CA THR A 1177 41.60 -10.64 -56.17
C THR A 1177 40.47 -11.33 -55.42
N PRO A 1178 39.58 -12.08 -56.10
CA PRO A 1178 38.52 -12.87 -55.46
C PRO A 1178 39.05 -13.84 -54.40
N VAL A 1179 40.28 -14.37 -54.57
CA VAL A 1179 40.95 -15.25 -53.60
C VAL A 1179 41.19 -14.54 -52.27
N LYS A 1180 41.68 -13.30 -52.30
CA LYS A 1180 41.92 -12.52 -51.07
C LYS A 1180 40.62 -12.23 -50.32
N ILE A 1181 39.52 -11.96 -51.04
CA ILE A 1181 38.19 -11.78 -50.43
C ILE A 1181 37.69 -13.09 -49.80
N SER A 1182 37.86 -14.24 -50.48
CA SER A 1182 37.48 -15.53 -49.91
C SER A 1182 38.27 -15.87 -48.63
N ARG A 1183 39.56 -15.53 -48.58
CA ARG A 1183 40.41 -15.68 -47.38
C ARG A 1183 39.97 -14.75 -46.26
N LEU A 1184 39.62 -13.51 -46.59
CA LEU A 1184 39.06 -12.57 -45.62
C LEU A 1184 37.75 -13.11 -45.03
N TRP A 1185 36.84 -13.62 -45.87
CA TRP A 1185 35.59 -14.22 -45.39
C TRP A 1185 35.82 -15.42 -44.46
N ILE A 1186 36.75 -16.31 -44.80
CA ILE A 1186 37.16 -17.45 -43.95
C ILE A 1186 37.67 -16.94 -42.58
N HIS A 1187 38.59 -15.97 -42.60
CA HIS A 1187 39.15 -15.37 -41.39
C HIS A 1187 38.07 -14.73 -40.51
N GLU A 1188 37.12 -14.01 -41.11
CA GLU A 1188 36.01 -13.41 -40.37
C GLU A 1188 35.06 -14.47 -39.77
N CYS A 1189 34.84 -15.59 -40.47
CA CYS A 1189 34.07 -16.72 -39.92
C CYS A 1189 34.79 -17.39 -38.74
N GLU A 1190 36.10 -17.60 -38.83
CA GLU A 1190 36.91 -18.12 -37.72
C GLU A 1190 36.86 -17.18 -36.51
N ARG A 1191 37.09 -15.88 -36.72
CA ARG A 1191 37.05 -14.87 -35.64
C ARG A 1191 35.69 -14.82 -34.93
N VAL A 1192 34.58 -14.96 -35.67
CA VAL A 1192 33.25 -14.81 -35.09
C VAL A 1192 32.76 -16.11 -34.42
N PHE A 1193 33.07 -17.27 -35.01
CA PHE A 1193 32.55 -18.56 -34.54
C PHE A 1193 33.58 -19.45 -33.86
N ALA A 1194 34.79 -19.59 -34.41
CA ALA A 1194 35.81 -20.52 -33.89
C ALA A 1194 36.33 -20.07 -32.51
N ASP A 1195 36.50 -18.76 -32.31
CA ASP A 1195 36.95 -18.18 -31.02
C ASP A 1195 35.98 -18.47 -29.86
N ARG A 1196 34.72 -18.81 -30.15
CA ARG A 1196 33.74 -19.20 -29.13
C ARG A 1196 33.84 -20.67 -28.75
N MET A 1197 34.51 -21.52 -29.51
CA MET A 1197 34.53 -22.96 -29.30
C MET A 1197 35.51 -23.33 -28.17
N MET A 1198 35.02 -23.98 -27.11
CA MET A 1198 35.88 -24.34 -25.96
C MET A 1198 36.67 -25.64 -26.16
N VAL A 1199 36.14 -26.60 -26.94
CA VAL A 1199 36.70 -27.94 -27.07
C VAL A 1199 37.28 -28.13 -28.46
N LEU A 1200 38.46 -28.76 -28.55
CA LEU A 1200 39.12 -29.05 -29.82
C LEU A 1200 38.24 -29.86 -30.79
N ALA A 1201 37.35 -30.71 -30.26
CA ALA A 1201 36.36 -31.45 -31.05
C ALA A 1201 35.31 -30.53 -31.70
N ASP A 1202 34.83 -29.51 -30.98
CA ASP A 1202 33.87 -28.54 -31.53
C ASP A 1202 34.55 -27.65 -32.58
N HIS A 1203 35.80 -27.25 -32.31
CA HIS A 1203 36.63 -26.52 -33.27
C HIS A 1203 36.88 -27.35 -34.54
N GLY A 1204 37.25 -28.62 -34.40
CA GLY A 1204 37.42 -29.55 -35.54
C GLY A 1204 36.15 -29.67 -36.37
N ARG A 1205 34.99 -29.85 -35.73
CA ARG A 1205 33.69 -29.92 -36.39
C ARG A 1205 33.30 -28.61 -37.08
N PHE A 1206 33.63 -27.45 -36.50
CA PHE A 1206 33.43 -26.16 -37.15
C PHE A 1206 34.30 -26.02 -38.41
N MET A 1207 35.57 -26.44 -38.35
CA MET A 1207 36.48 -26.39 -39.51
C MET A 1207 36.01 -27.32 -40.64
N GLU A 1208 35.42 -28.47 -40.32
CA GLU A 1208 34.77 -29.35 -41.31
C GLU A 1208 33.59 -28.64 -42.00
N ILE A 1209 32.70 -28.01 -41.24
CA ILE A 1209 31.56 -27.22 -41.75
C ILE A 1209 32.07 -26.09 -42.66
N LEU A 1210 33.06 -25.32 -42.19
CA LEU A 1210 33.66 -24.21 -42.94
C LEU A 1210 34.31 -24.70 -44.25
N SER A 1211 35.02 -25.82 -44.22
CA SER A 1211 35.63 -26.40 -45.42
C SER A 1211 34.58 -26.88 -46.44
N GLN A 1212 33.46 -27.44 -46.00
CA GLN A 1212 32.39 -27.89 -46.89
C GLN A 1212 31.72 -26.70 -47.59
N ILE A 1213 31.39 -25.65 -46.84
CA ILE A 1213 30.75 -24.43 -47.37
C ILE A 1213 31.72 -23.66 -48.28
N ARG A 1214 33.01 -23.61 -47.93
CA ARG A 1214 34.05 -23.04 -48.77
C ARG A 1214 34.08 -23.71 -50.15
N LYS A 1215 34.15 -25.04 -50.19
CA LYS A 1215 34.17 -25.80 -51.45
C LYS A 1215 32.92 -25.47 -52.27
N LYS A 1216 31.74 -25.52 -51.65
CA LYS A 1216 30.47 -25.27 -52.32
C LYS A 1216 30.34 -23.90 -53.00
N HIS A 1217 30.84 -22.81 -52.38
CA HIS A 1217 30.61 -21.45 -52.87
C HIS A 1217 31.82 -20.78 -53.55
N PHE A 1218 33.04 -21.27 -53.29
CA PHE A 1218 34.29 -20.64 -53.73
C PHE A 1218 35.23 -21.55 -54.54
N GLU A 1219 34.80 -22.75 -54.98
CA GLU A 1219 35.64 -23.70 -55.72
C GLU A 1219 36.27 -23.10 -56.99
N GLU A 1220 35.46 -22.40 -57.80
CA GLU A 1220 35.86 -21.81 -59.08
C GLU A 1220 36.97 -20.75 -58.93
N VAL A 1221 37.10 -20.13 -57.75
CA VAL A 1221 38.07 -19.07 -57.46
C VAL A 1221 39.43 -19.65 -57.08
N CYS A 1222 39.49 -20.88 -56.57
CA CYS A 1222 40.73 -21.54 -56.14
C CYS A 1222 41.50 -22.22 -57.30
N VAL A 1223 40.86 -22.42 -58.46
CA VAL A 1223 41.46 -23.10 -59.62
C VAL A 1223 42.40 -22.17 -60.42
N VAL A 1224 42.27 -20.85 -60.27
CA VAL A 1224 42.99 -19.84 -61.10
C VAL A 1224 44.41 -19.51 -60.58
N VAL A 1225 44.94 -20.21 -59.57
CA VAL A 1225 46.29 -19.94 -59.02
C VAL A 1225 47.21 -21.18 -59.10
N ASN A 1226 46.99 -22.05 -60.09
CA ASN A 1226 47.93 -23.10 -60.47
C ASN A 1226 48.36 -22.96 -61.94
N THR A 1227 48.66 -21.73 -62.36
CA THR A 1227 49.51 -21.42 -63.52
C THR A 1227 50.43 -20.28 -63.18
#